data_AF-A0A1Y2LTS8-F1
#
_entry.id   AF-A0A1Y2LTS8-F1
#
_cell.length_a   1.000
_cell.length_b   1.000
_cell.length_c   1.000
_cell.angle_alpha   90.00
_cell.angle_beta   90.00
_cell.angle_gamma   90.00
#
_symmetry.space_group_name_H-M   'P 1'
#
loop_
_entity.id
_entity.type
_entity.pdbx_description
1 polymer ?
#
loop_
_entity_poly.entity_id
_entity_poly.type
_entity_poly.pdbx_seq_one_letter_code
_entity_poly.pdbx_strand_id
1 'polypeptide(L)'
;MASQAPNQPRPYSGNYLPNGGAPSGPVPGAVPLDPNRGRVIQQGSVRVLCIADVRGNLQSLNQLAADARANYIIHTGDFGFYDDRSLDRIADKTLKHVAQYSPLLSDSVKRSIAQAPPQPPIKERFQRERLPLSELPLFLNKTYTLNVPVYTVWGACEDVQVLEKLRSGEYKIDNLHIIDEAHSRLLDVGGVKLRLLGLGGAVVMHKLFDNGEGRTTIAGGQGTMWTTLLQMGELVDTANRVYDPTETRIFVTHASPAREGLLNQLSVTLKADFSVSAGLHFRYGSSYNEFSVNPTLDHYRGKLAASKASFNDVWDTVKSEVEPAIADSDSQQRLLNLALEIVNKMPTVANGGNPFGGPTPGPQSGVIDESAFKNMWNFNLADAAYGWLVLDIDNGRIGTEMRAQGFNFAHRGGKAGAPGQAAPVATSATPAGPSPAPGPSPAQGRPANAPANAPQQPRPAVPTPPVANKAAQPARTGPSPAPAPKAATPQPTASTAPANAAAEKAIPSEVKSNGTTAPEKGPSSPAPREPVERKESKGLFISGVKDEEEAKALLAEEDRSKIEKIEKIKHFFVAHFSSPADSQAALNRVSADVKNARGGPDKPTVKVYNERGNTPRYGAGSWQASTRGGAAGTGGYRSGGASDSEGGRGGRGGRGGRGAFRGSERGDRGGGRGRGGRGSFRGGAGEGGAAAPAATGGES
;
A
#
# COMPACT_ATOMS: atom_id res chain seq x y z
N MET A 1 49.92 49.98 -18.17
CA MET A 1 48.48 50.02 -17.84
C MET A 1 47.71 49.34 -18.96
N ALA A 2 46.72 48.50 -18.64
CA ALA A 2 45.62 48.10 -19.53
C ALA A 2 44.55 47.43 -18.66
N SER A 3 43.36 48.02 -18.54
CA SER A 3 42.29 47.51 -17.67
C SER A 3 41.41 46.49 -18.39
N GLN A 4 41.17 45.33 -17.75
CA GLN A 4 40.19 44.37 -18.23
C GLN A 4 38.76 44.91 -18.06
N ALA A 5 37.89 44.64 -19.02
CA ALA A 5 36.45 44.91 -18.92
C ALA A 5 35.74 43.75 -18.19
N PRO A 6 34.72 44.02 -17.35
CA PRO A 6 34.01 42.99 -16.60
C PRO A 6 33.06 42.17 -17.49
N ASN A 7 33.07 40.85 -17.31
CA ASN A 7 32.25 39.91 -18.06
C ASN A 7 30.85 39.76 -17.40
N GLN A 8 29.82 40.43 -17.93
CA GLN A 8 28.44 40.25 -17.45
C GLN A 8 27.82 38.94 -18.00
N PRO A 9 27.31 38.04 -17.15
CA PRO A 9 26.55 36.87 -17.60
C PRO A 9 25.17 37.31 -18.15
N ARG A 10 24.76 36.71 -19.26
CA ARG A 10 23.43 36.98 -19.86
C ARG A 10 22.32 36.36 -18.99
N PRO A 11 21.18 37.04 -18.79
CA PRO A 11 20.04 36.44 -18.10
C PRO A 11 19.43 35.31 -18.93
N TYR A 12 19.16 34.17 -18.30
CA TYR A 12 18.49 33.03 -18.92
C TYR A 12 16.98 33.16 -18.68
N SER A 13 16.17 33.09 -19.75
CA SER A 13 14.70 33.23 -19.66
C SER A 13 14.07 31.96 -19.08
N GLY A 14 13.91 31.92 -17.75
CA GLY A 14 13.40 30.77 -17.01
C GLY A 14 11.88 30.61 -17.08
N ASN A 15 11.35 30.12 -18.20
CA ASN A 15 9.97 29.61 -18.27
C ASN A 15 9.87 28.23 -17.59
N TYR A 16 10.00 28.20 -16.26
CA TYR A 16 9.58 27.07 -15.44
C TYR A 16 8.07 27.14 -15.23
N LEU A 17 7.34 26.12 -15.69
CA LEU A 17 5.92 25.96 -15.37
C LEU A 17 5.81 25.17 -14.04
N PRO A 18 5.30 25.76 -12.95
CA PRO A 18 5.11 25.05 -11.70
C PRO A 18 4.01 23.99 -11.84
N ASN A 19 4.18 22.84 -11.18
CA ASN A 19 3.28 21.71 -11.33
C ASN A 19 2.10 21.78 -10.35
N GLY A 20 1.07 22.58 -10.67
CA GLY A 20 -0.22 22.50 -9.96
C GLY A 20 -0.97 23.83 -9.84
N GLY A 21 -2.02 23.99 -10.65
CA GLY A 21 -3.06 25.01 -10.48
C GLY A 21 -2.68 26.47 -10.80
N ALA A 22 -3.70 27.33 -10.84
CA ALA A 22 -3.52 28.77 -10.72
C ALA A 22 -3.07 29.11 -9.29
N PRO A 23 -2.31 30.20 -9.05
CA PRO A 23 -1.76 30.52 -7.75
C PRO A 23 -2.84 30.89 -6.73
N SER A 24 -3.34 29.88 -6.01
CA SER A 24 -4.09 30.07 -4.77
C SER A 24 -3.17 30.74 -3.76
N GLY A 25 -3.48 31.97 -3.36
CA GLY A 25 -2.78 32.65 -2.27
C GLY A 25 -2.87 31.88 -0.95
N PRO A 26 -2.06 32.27 0.07
CA PRO A 26 -2.15 31.65 1.39
C PRO A 26 -3.57 31.76 1.96
N VAL A 27 -4.02 30.71 2.65
CA VAL A 27 -5.35 30.67 3.26
C VAL A 27 -5.44 31.81 4.31
N PRO A 28 -6.49 32.65 4.30
CA PRO A 28 -6.67 33.69 5.30
C PRO A 28 -6.63 33.12 6.72
N GLY A 29 -5.73 33.64 7.56
CA GLY A 29 -5.49 33.13 8.92
C GLY A 29 -4.35 32.12 9.06
N ALA A 30 -3.67 31.72 7.98
CA ALA A 30 -2.47 30.89 8.06
C ALA A 30 -1.30 31.66 8.69
N VAL A 31 -1.08 31.47 10.00
CA VAL A 31 0.10 31.98 10.72
C VAL A 31 1.29 31.06 10.42
N PRO A 32 2.42 31.58 9.86
CA PRO A 32 3.63 30.78 9.68
C PRO A 32 4.13 30.25 11.03
N LEU A 33 4.57 28.98 11.07
CA LEU A 33 5.26 28.46 12.24
C LEU A 33 6.55 29.24 12.50
N ASP A 34 6.80 29.58 13.77
CA ASP A 34 7.98 30.34 14.20
C ASP A 34 9.28 29.69 13.68
N PRO A 35 10.23 30.45 13.07
CA PRO A 35 11.24 29.89 12.16
C PRO A 35 12.24 28.87 12.75
N ASN A 36 12.25 28.65 14.06
CA ASN A 36 13.32 27.98 14.80
C ASN A 36 12.99 26.54 15.27
N ARG A 37 11.83 25.97 14.91
CA ARG A 37 11.51 24.55 15.25
C ARG A 37 11.93 23.55 14.16
N GLY A 38 13.23 23.47 13.91
CA GLY A 38 13.85 22.34 13.18
C GLY A 38 14.19 22.56 11.70
N ARG A 39 14.47 23.80 11.29
CA ARG A 39 15.17 24.08 10.01
C ARG A 39 16.65 23.70 10.16
N VAL A 40 17.15 22.82 9.31
CA VAL A 40 18.60 22.53 9.21
C VAL A 40 19.12 23.16 7.92
N ILE A 41 20.18 23.97 8.00
CA ILE A 41 20.76 24.69 6.86
C ILE A 41 22.14 24.11 6.53
N GLN A 42 22.34 23.64 5.29
CA GLN A 42 23.64 23.16 4.81
C GLN A 42 23.95 23.70 3.40
N GLN A 43 25.05 24.44 3.28
CA GLN A 43 25.55 24.98 2.02
C GLN A 43 26.48 23.98 1.31
N GLY A 44 26.43 23.95 -0.03
CA GLY A 44 27.14 22.98 -0.88
C GLY A 44 26.25 21.81 -1.30
N SER A 45 26.82 20.87 -2.07
CA SER A 45 26.14 19.61 -2.45
C SER A 45 25.81 18.79 -1.19
N VAL A 46 24.58 18.28 -1.12
CA VAL A 46 24.05 17.50 0.00
C VAL A 46 23.46 16.20 -0.52
N ARG A 47 23.77 15.08 0.14
CA ARG A 47 23.21 13.77 -0.19
C ARG A 47 22.22 13.32 0.88
N VAL A 48 20.98 13.05 0.48
CA VAL A 48 19.93 12.51 1.37
C VAL A 48 19.68 11.05 1.02
N LEU A 49 19.88 10.14 1.98
CA LEU A 49 19.66 8.71 1.80
C LEU A 49 18.20 8.36 2.08
N CYS A 50 17.50 7.86 1.08
CA CYS A 50 16.14 7.32 1.17
C CYS A 50 16.18 5.79 1.25
N ILE A 51 15.70 5.24 2.37
CA ILE A 51 15.66 3.79 2.67
C ILE A 51 14.33 3.36 3.31
N ALA A 52 14.03 2.07 3.24
CA ALA A 52 12.87 1.45 3.87
C ALA A 52 13.27 0.21 4.67
N ASP A 53 12.42 -0.21 5.59
CA ASP A 53 12.41 -1.56 6.13
C ASP A 53 13.75 -1.99 6.78
N VAL A 54 14.37 -1.14 7.63
CA VAL A 54 15.59 -1.54 8.38
C VAL A 54 15.31 -2.55 9.51
N ARG A 55 14.03 -2.76 9.87
CA ARG A 55 13.51 -3.84 10.72
C ARG A 55 14.33 -4.06 12.01
N GLY A 56 14.67 -2.96 12.68
CA GLY A 56 15.36 -2.97 13.96
C GLY A 56 16.89 -3.10 13.92
N ASN A 57 17.52 -3.28 12.75
CA ASN A 57 18.98 -3.18 12.59
C ASN A 57 19.37 -1.71 12.41
N LEU A 58 19.28 -0.95 13.50
CA LEU A 58 19.50 0.50 13.53
C LEU A 58 20.97 0.86 13.36
N GLN A 59 21.91 0.01 13.78
CA GLN A 59 23.33 0.20 13.51
C GLN A 59 23.64 0.26 12.00
N SER A 60 22.89 -0.46 11.16
CA SER A 60 23.08 -0.40 9.71
C SER A 60 22.87 0.99 9.10
N LEU A 61 22.05 1.84 9.74
CA LEU A 61 21.82 3.24 9.30
C LEU A 61 23.14 4.02 9.19
N ASN A 62 24.06 3.82 10.14
CA ASN A 62 25.35 4.49 10.16
C ASN A 62 26.28 4.00 9.03
N GLN A 63 26.25 2.69 8.72
CA GLN A 63 27.03 2.12 7.61
C GLN A 63 26.45 2.55 6.26
N LEU A 64 25.13 2.49 6.09
CA LEU A 64 24.44 2.91 4.87
C LEU A 64 24.65 4.40 4.59
N ALA A 65 24.63 5.25 5.62
CA ALA A 65 24.97 6.67 5.50
C ALA A 65 26.43 6.88 5.05
N ALA A 66 27.38 6.12 5.59
CA ALA A 66 28.78 6.18 5.17
C ALA A 66 28.98 5.71 3.72
N ASP A 67 28.41 4.55 3.35
CA ASP A 67 28.44 3.98 1.99
C ASP A 67 27.82 4.93 0.94
N ALA A 68 26.69 5.58 1.27
CA ALA A 68 26.03 6.54 0.41
C ALA A 68 26.71 7.93 0.41
N ARG A 69 27.58 8.20 1.40
CA ARG A 69 28.13 9.52 1.75
C ARG A 69 27.03 10.55 2.04
N ALA A 70 26.02 10.12 2.80
CA ALA A 70 24.83 10.89 3.11
C ALA A 70 25.02 11.85 4.29
N ASN A 71 24.36 13.00 4.23
CA ASN A 71 24.29 13.99 5.32
C ASN A 71 23.02 13.80 6.17
N TYR A 72 21.97 13.19 5.59
CA TYR A 72 20.66 12.97 6.20
C TYR A 72 20.09 11.63 5.73
N ILE A 73 19.20 11.05 6.54
CA ILE A 73 18.40 9.88 6.15
C ILE A 73 16.92 10.26 6.14
N ILE A 74 16.18 9.82 5.13
CA ILE A 74 14.71 9.74 5.12
C ILE A 74 14.34 8.25 5.09
N HIS A 75 13.50 7.82 6.04
CA HIS A 75 13.13 6.41 6.21
C HIS A 75 11.61 6.20 6.19
N THR A 76 11.14 5.24 5.38
CA THR A 76 9.72 5.04 5.07
C THR A 76 9.03 3.96 5.90
N GLY A 77 9.33 3.87 7.21
CA GLY A 77 8.70 2.92 8.13
C GLY A 77 9.26 1.49 8.10
N ASP A 78 8.76 0.65 9.01
CA ASP A 78 9.34 -0.64 9.43
C ASP A 78 10.76 -0.42 9.99
N PHE A 79 10.89 0.59 10.87
CA PHE A 79 12.14 1.01 11.50
C PHE A 79 12.60 0.02 12.57
N GLY A 80 11.66 -0.60 13.27
CA GLY A 80 11.89 -1.40 14.48
C GLY A 80 11.64 -0.59 15.75
N PHE A 81 10.54 0.16 15.82
CA PHE A 81 10.02 0.73 17.06
C PHE A 81 9.49 -0.38 17.97
N TYR A 82 10.43 -1.08 18.61
CA TYR A 82 10.19 -2.14 19.58
C TYR A 82 11.05 -1.92 20.82
N ASP A 83 10.41 -1.86 21.99
CA ASP A 83 11.08 -1.80 23.30
C ASP A 83 11.14 -3.18 23.96
N ASP A 84 11.79 -3.28 25.10
CA ASP A 84 11.89 -4.50 25.89
C ASP A 84 10.54 -5.17 26.21
N ARG A 85 9.43 -4.42 26.24
CA ARG A 85 8.09 -4.95 26.52
C ARG A 85 7.27 -5.21 25.25
N SER A 86 7.79 -4.90 24.07
CA SER A 86 7.11 -5.15 22.79
C SER A 86 6.91 -6.63 22.50
N LEU A 87 7.83 -7.51 22.94
CA LEU A 87 7.67 -8.96 22.78
C LEU A 87 6.44 -9.47 23.56
N ASP A 88 6.09 -8.84 24.67
CA ASP A 88 4.92 -9.18 25.48
C ASP A 88 3.62 -8.75 24.77
N ARG A 89 3.63 -7.59 24.08
CA ARG A 89 2.49 -7.00 23.36
C ARG A 89 2.22 -7.55 21.95
N ILE A 90 3.24 -7.95 21.19
CA ILE A 90 3.08 -8.37 19.79
C ILE A 90 2.27 -9.68 19.65
N ALA A 91 1.30 -9.76 18.74
CA ALA A 91 0.57 -11.02 18.50
C ALA A 91 1.42 -12.05 17.74
N ASP A 92 1.20 -13.34 18.00
CA ASP A 92 2.00 -14.43 17.41
C ASP A 92 1.96 -14.47 15.86
N LYS A 93 0.85 -14.03 15.23
CA LYS A 93 0.76 -13.87 13.76
C LYS A 93 1.77 -12.81 13.26
N THR A 94 1.82 -11.67 13.94
CA THR A 94 2.73 -10.55 13.66
C THR A 94 4.17 -10.93 13.97
N LEU A 95 4.41 -11.59 15.10
CA LEU A 95 5.74 -12.06 15.52
C LEU A 95 6.34 -13.05 14.51
N LYS A 96 5.54 -13.95 13.91
CA LYS A 96 5.99 -14.79 12.78
C LYS A 96 6.43 -13.96 11.57
N HIS A 97 5.69 -12.91 11.21
CA HIS A 97 6.01 -12.05 10.08
C HIS A 97 7.29 -11.24 10.33
N VAL A 98 7.39 -10.56 11.48
CA VAL A 98 8.59 -9.81 11.90
C VAL A 98 9.81 -10.73 11.95
N ALA A 99 9.69 -11.91 12.57
CA ALA A 99 10.79 -12.86 12.64
C ALA A 99 11.24 -13.38 11.26
N GLN A 100 10.30 -13.62 10.33
CA GLN A 100 10.60 -14.09 8.97
C GLN A 100 11.54 -13.13 8.21
N TYR A 101 11.33 -11.82 8.37
CA TYR A 101 12.10 -10.79 7.65
C TYR A 101 13.19 -10.10 8.48
N SER A 102 13.23 -10.30 9.80
CA SER A 102 14.18 -9.62 10.69
C SER A 102 15.65 -9.85 10.28
N PRO A 103 16.45 -8.80 10.04
CA PRO A 103 17.89 -8.93 9.81
C PRO A 103 18.66 -9.40 11.05
N LEU A 104 18.08 -9.26 12.25
CA LEU A 104 18.70 -9.64 13.52
C LEU A 104 18.63 -11.17 13.79
N LEU A 105 17.80 -11.91 13.06
CA LEU A 105 17.63 -13.36 13.24
C LEU A 105 18.37 -14.18 12.18
N SER A 106 19.06 -15.23 12.62
CA SER A 106 19.71 -16.19 11.72
C SER A 106 18.70 -17.12 11.03
N ASP A 107 19.05 -17.62 9.85
CA ASP A 107 18.16 -18.45 9.02
C ASP A 107 17.70 -19.75 9.70
N SER A 108 18.47 -20.29 10.64
CA SER A 108 18.07 -21.44 11.45
C SER A 108 16.93 -21.08 12.42
N VAL A 109 17.03 -19.93 13.10
CA VAL A 109 15.98 -19.40 13.98
C VAL A 109 14.74 -19.03 13.16
N LYS A 110 14.89 -18.33 12.03
CA LYS A 110 13.80 -18.02 11.09
C LYS A 110 13.03 -19.27 10.66
N ARG A 111 13.72 -20.32 10.22
CA ARG A 111 13.10 -21.60 9.83
C ARG A 111 12.39 -22.27 11.02
N SER A 112 12.99 -22.24 12.21
CA SER A 112 12.40 -22.81 13.43
C SER A 112 11.09 -22.11 13.83
N ILE A 113 11.03 -20.77 13.75
CA ILE A 113 9.83 -19.96 14.04
C ILE A 113 8.76 -20.19 12.97
N ALA A 114 9.13 -20.20 11.69
CA ALA A 114 8.20 -20.46 10.59
C ALA A 114 7.55 -21.86 10.69
N GLN A 115 8.33 -22.86 11.13
CA GLN A 115 7.86 -24.24 11.34
C GLN A 115 7.17 -24.46 12.70
N ALA A 116 7.16 -23.48 13.61
CA ALA A 116 6.61 -23.64 14.96
C ALA A 116 5.08 -23.92 14.93
N PRO A 117 4.62 -25.05 15.52
CA PRO A 117 3.19 -25.33 15.66
C PRO A 117 2.44 -24.26 16.47
N PRO A 118 1.12 -24.07 16.29
CA PRO A 118 0.37 -23.00 16.94
C PRO A 118 0.35 -23.01 18.47
N GLN A 119 0.68 -24.14 19.11
CA GLN A 119 0.70 -24.30 20.57
C GLN A 119 1.89 -25.19 21.01
N PRO A 120 2.65 -24.83 22.06
CA PRO A 120 2.62 -23.54 22.75
C PRO A 120 2.98 -22.33 21.83
N PRO A 121 2.67 -21.09 22.25
CA PRO A 121 3.05 -19.85 21.56
C PRO A 121 4.57 -19.72 21.32
N ILE A 122 4.96 -18.87 20.38
CA ILE A 122 6.39 -18.60 20.08
C ILE A 122 7.12 -18.04 21.30
N LYS A 123 6.47 -17.15 22.05
CA LYS A 123 7.05 -16.48 23.23
C LYS A 123 7.48 -17.46 24.33
N GLU A 124 6.83 -18.63 24.41
CA GLU A 124 7.17 -19.69 25.36
C GLU A 124 8.24 -20.66 24.81
N ARG A 125 8.32 -20.81 23.48
CA ARG A 125 9.26 -21.74 22.82
C ARG A 125 10.69 -21.22 22.74
N PHE A 126 10.86 -19.91 22.64
CA PHE A 126 12.15 -19.28 22.40
C PHE A 126 12.47 -18.32 23.53
N GLN A 127 13.69 -18.44 24.08
CA GLN A 127 14.27 -17.45 24.99
C GLN A 127 14.21 -16.05 24.35
N ARG A 128 13.80 -15.04 25.12
CA ARG A 128 13.62 -13.65 24.68
C ARG A 128 14.89 -13.06 24.07
N GLU A 129 16.04 -13.44 24.60
CA GLU A 129 17.39 -13.07 24.15
C GLU A 129 17.72 -13.63 22.76
N ARG A 130 16.95 -14.63 22.29
CA ARG A 130 17.02 -15.21 20.94
C ARG A 130 15.95 -14.67 19.99
N LEU A 131 15.10 -13.75 20.45
CA LEU A 131 14.09 -13.03 19.66
C LEU A 131 14.30 -11.49 19.73
N PRO A 132 15.49 -10.94 19.43
CA PRO A 132 15.66 -9.50 19.33
C PRO A 132 14.76 -8.93 18.22
N LEU A 133 13.79 -8.11 18.61
CA LEU A 133 12.89 -7.41 17.68
C LEU A 133 13.52 -6.12 17.14
N SER A 134 14.41 -5.48 17.90
CA SER A 134 15.11 -4.26 17.52
C SER A 134 16.34 -3.99 18.38
N GLU A 135 17.28 -3.23 17.84
CA GLU A 135 18.40 -2.61 18.57
C GLU A 135 17.99 -1.31 19.28
N LEU A 136 16.74 -0.83 19.14
CA LEU A 136 16.25 0.42 19.74
C LEU A 136 16.59 0.60 21.23
N PRO A 137 16.52 -0.41 22.12
CA PRO A 137 16.95 -0.25 23.51
C PRO A 137 18.43 0.18 23.69
N LEU A 138 19.30 -0.20 22.74
CA LEU A 138 20.73 0.15 22.72
C LEU A 138 20.98 1.59 22.23
N PHE A 139 20.01 2.19 21.53
CA PHE A 139 20.04 3.61 21.18
C PHE A 139 19.39 4.46 22.29
N LEU A 140 18.32 3.96 22.93
CA LEU A 140 17.67 4.61 24.08
C LEU A 140 18.61 4.71 25.29
N ASN A 141 19.41 3.67 25.56
CA ASN A 141 20.41 3.69 26.64
C ASN A 141 21.77 4.32 26.23
N LYS A 142 21.87 4.85 25.01
CA LYS A 142 23.06 5.47 24.41
C LYS A 142 24.30 4.57 24.26
N THR A 143 24.14 3.24 24.21
CA THR A 143 25.22 2.33 23.74
C THR A 143 25.61 2.65 22.30
N TYR A 144 24.62 2.98 21.47
CA TYR A 144 24.79 3.44 20.09
C TYR A 144 24.08 4.78 19.85
N THR A 145 24.51 5.49 18.80
CA THR A 145 23.96 6.79 18.38
C THR A 145 23.86 6.85 16.85
N LEU A 146 23.05 7.76 16.33
CA LEU A 146 22.89 7.97 14.89
C LEU A 146 23.86 9.07 14.43
N ASN A 147 24.75 8.74 13.49
CA ASN A 147 25.83 9.63 13.02
C ASN A 147 25.32 10.85 12.23
N VAL A 148 24.12 10.75 11.66
CA VAL A 148 23.44 11.77 10.83
C VAL A 148 21.97 11.87 11.23
N PRO A 149 21.27 13.00 11.00
CA PRO A 149 19.86 13.11 11.33
C PRO A 149 19.00 12.16 10.49
N VAL A 150 18.13 11.41 11.17
CA VAL A 150 17.24 10.40 10.59
C VAL A 150 15.80 10.84 10.74
N TYR A 151 15.16 11.11 9.60
CA TYR A 151 13.77 11.51 9.48
C TYR A 151 12.92 10.30 9.11
N THR A 152 11.99 9.88 9.96
CA THR A 152 11.25 8.63 9.73
C THR A 152 9.76 8.73 10.03
N VAL A 153 8.95 8.06 9.20
CA VAL A 153 7.61 7.59 9.57
C VAL A 153 7.70 6.19 10.19
N TRP A 154 6.59 5.63 10.67
CA TRP A 154 6.48 4.23 11.09
C TRP A 154 5.84 3.36 10.00
N GLY A 155 6.03 2.05 10.07
CA GLY A 155 5.55 1.08 9.09
C GLY A 155 4.36 0.26 9.55
N ALA A 156 4.16 -0.88 8.91
CA ALA A 156 3.04 -1.78 9.15
C ALA A 156 3.24 -2.69 10.38
N CYS A 157 4.49 -3.05 10.69
CA CYS A 157 4.84 -4.01 11.74
C CYS A 157 5.74 -3.36 12.79
N GLU A 158 5.15 -2.52 13.65
CA GLU A 158 5.83 -1.76 14.72
C GLU A 158 4.91 -1.64 15.97
N ASP A 159 5.44 -1.19 17.11
CA ASP A 159 4.66 -1.06 18.35
C ASP A 159 4.25 0.38 18.65
N VAL A 160 2.93 0.62 18.56
CA VAL A 160 2.32 1.94 18.84
C VAL A 160 2.74 2.51 20.19
N GLN A 161 2.86 1.70 21.23
CA GLN A 161 3.21 2.17 22.57
C GLN A 161 4.68 2.65 22.68
N VAL A 162 5.54 2.24 21.76
CA VAL A 162 6.94 2.71 21.66
C VAL A 162 7.00 4.03 20.89
N LEU A 163 6.18 4.16 19.84
CA LEU A 163 6.10 5.40 19.08
C LEU A 163 5.43 6.54 19.88
N GLU A 164 4.38 6.25 20.65
CA GLU A 164 3.74 7.23 21.56
C GLU A 164 4.77 7.87 22.51
N LYS A 165 5.71 7.08 23.06
CA LYS A 165 6.79 7.56 23.93
C LYS A 165 7.79 8.44 23.20
N LEU A 166 8.09 8.13 21.94
CA LEU A 166 8.97 8.94 21.08
C LEU A 166 8.30 10.27 20.68
N ARG A 167 6.97 10.28 20.55
CA ARG A 167 6.17 11.50 20.27
C ARG A 167 6.00 12.37 21.52
N SER A 168 5.78 11.76 22.69
CA SER A 168 5.67 12.49 23.97
C SER A 168 7.01 13.01 24.50
N GLY A 169 8.12 12.41 24.05
CA GLY A 169 9.47 12.71 24.55
C GLY A 169 9.86 11.92 25.81
N GLU A 170 9.03 10.96 26.27
CA GLU A 170 9.44 9.95 27.27
C GLU A 170 10.66 9.16 26.76
N TYR A 171 10.65 8.81 25.47
CA TYR A 171 11.79 8.24 24.76
C TYR A 171 12.43 9.28 23.86
N LYS A 172 13.77 9.33 23.89
CA LYS A 172 14.58 10.22 23.05
C LYS A 172 15.83 9.48 22.57
N ILE A 173 16.06 9.54 21.27
CA ILE A 173 17.31 9.13 20.62
C ILE A 173 17.87 10.38 19.93
N ASP A 174 19.12 10.71 20.19
CA ASP A 174 19.75 11.88 19.56
C ASP A 174 19.91 11.63 18.05
N ASN A 175 19.71 12.68 17.23
CA ASN A 175 19.58 12.63 15.77
C ASN A 175 18.37 11.84 15.20
N LEU A 176 17.46 11.28 16.02
CA LEU A 176 16.21 10.70 15.53
C LEU A 176 15.07 11.75 15.47
N HIS A 177 14.35 11.78 14.35
CA HIS A 177 13.26 12.71 14.11
C HIS A 177 12.04 11.99 13.53
N ILE A 178 11.00 11.81 14.34
CA ILE A 178 9.70 11.38 13.84
C ILE A 178 9.10 12.48 12.96
N ILE A 179 8.49 12.05 11.86
CA ILE A 179 7.58 12.83 11.01
C ILE A 179 6.24 12.10 11.01
N ASP A 180 5.17 12.84 11.26
CA ASP A 180 3.79 12.33 11.36
C ASP A 180 2.81 13.36 10.76
N GLU A 181 1.51 13.09 10.90
CA GLU A 181 0.44 13.96 10.40
C GLU A 181 0.45 15.40 10.96
N ALA A 182 0.97 15.61 12.18
CA ALA A 182 1.04 16.91 12.83
C ALA A 182 2.39 17.63 12.59
N HIS A 183 3.48 16.86 12.43
CA HIS A 183 4.87 17.33 12.52
C HIS A 183 5.64 17.21 11.21
N SER A 184 5.37 18.11 10.25
CA SER A 184 6.24 18.29 9.08
C SER A 184 7.67 18.75 9.47
N ARG A 185 8.66 18.49 8.60
CA ARG A 185 10.05 18.97 8.77
C ARG A 185 10.52 19.75 7.55
N LEU A 186 11.56 20.57 7.72
CA LEU A 186 12.15 21.38 6.66
C LEU A 186 13.67 21.22 6.61
N LEU A 187 14.20 20.70 5.50
CA LEU A 187 15.63 20.66 5.21
C LEU A 187 15.98 21.77 4.22
N ASP A 188 16.96 22.61 4.53
CA ASP A 188 17.39 23.74 3.70
C ASP A 188 18.80 23.42 3.18
N VAL A 189 18.86 22.75 2.02
CA VAL A 189 19.99 21.90 1.59
C VAL A 189 20.25 22.05 0.11
N GLY A 190 21.51 22.21 -0.31
CA GLY A 190 21.90 22.23 -1.73
C GLY A 190 21.22 23.31 -2.60
N GLY A 191 20.62 24.34 -1.98
CA GLY A 191 19.85 25.38 -2.66
C GLY A 191 18.36 25.07 -2.87
N VAL A 192 17.82 24.01 -2.26
CA VAL A 192 16.37 23.75 -2.19
C VAL A 192 15.90 23.63 -0.74
N LYS A 193 14.64 24.00 -0.51
CA LYS A 193 13.92 23.73 0.74
C LYS A 193 13.09 22.45 0.57
N LEU A 194 13.42 21.35 1.25
CA LEU A 194 12.63 20.12 1.27
C LEU A 194 11.66 20.12 2.44
N ARG A 195 10.36 20.30 2.15
CA ARG A 195 9.26 20.11 3.11
C ARG A 195 8.88 18.64 3.16
N LEU A 196 9.17 17.99 4.27
CA LEU A 196 8.83 16.58 4.51
C LEU A 196 7.46 16.49 5.19
N LEU A 197 6.53 15.77 4.56
CA LEU A 197 5.16 15.48 5.03
C LEU A 197 5.05 13.97 5.29
N GLY A 198 4.66 13.55 6.50
CA GLY A 198 4.75 12.14 6.93
C GLY A 198 3.39 11.46 7.12
N LEU A 199 3.26 10.21 6.66
CA LEU A 199 2.14 9.33 7.00
C LEU A 199 2.57 7.87 7.12
N GLY A 200 2.70 7.38 8.35
CA GLY A 200 3.09 6.00 8.61
C GLY A 200 1.91 5.01 8.69
N GLY A 201 2.25 3.74 8.87
CA GLY A 201 1.30 2.63 8.97
C GLY A 201 0.95 1.99 7.65
N ALA A 202 0.28 0.84 7.72
CA ALA A 202 -0.43 0.26 6.58
C ALA A 202 -1.77 0.98 6.32
N VAL A 203 -2.14 1.17 5.05
CA VAL A 203 -3.51 1.54 4.71
C VAL A 203 -4.36 0.27 4.66
N VAL A 204 -5.37 0.19 5.52
CA VAL A 204 -6.28 -0.95 5.64
C VAL A 204 -7.70 -0.42 5.70
N MET A 205 -8.49 -0.62 4.63
CA MET A 205 -9.77 0.08 4.43
C MET A 205 -10.75 -0.07 5.60
N HIS A 206 -10.89 -1.29 6.15
CA HIS A 206 -11.75 -1.58 7.30
C HIS A 206 -11.21 -1.11 8.66
N LYS A 207 -10.03 -0.49 8.69
CA LYS A 207 -9.41 0.10 9.90
C LYS A 207 -9.22 1.62 9.83
N LEU A 208 -9.68 2.28 8.76
CA LEU A 208 -9.56 3.73 8.61
C LEU A 208 -10.27 4.53 9.73
N PHE A 209 -11.15 3.87 10.50
CA PHE A 209 -11.97 4.45 11.57
C PHE A 209 -11.67 3.82 12.96
N ASP A 210 -10.61 3.02 13.07
CA ASP A 210 -10.20 2.30 14.29
C ASP A 210 -8.83 2.83 14.77
N ASN A 211 -8.70 3.23 16.03
CA ASN A 211 -7.41 3.62 16.62
C ASN A 211 -6.67 2.46 17.32
N GLY A 212 -7.35 1.35 17.62
CA GLY A 212 -6.81 0.19 18.31
C GLY A 212 -6.36 0.48 19.74
N GLU A 213 -5.08 0.22 20.03
CA GLU A 213 -4.39 0.53 21.28
C GLU A 213 -3.74 1.94 21.30
N GLY A 214 -3.86 2.70 20.21
CA GLY A 214 -3.36 4.08 20.10
C GLY A 214 -4.04 5.01 21.12
N ARG A 215 -3.27 5.96 21.67
CA ARG A 215 -3.73 6.91 22.71
C ARG A 215 -3.80 8.35 22.23
N THR A 216 -3.03 8.70 21.21
CA THR A 216 -3.06 10.00 20.55
C THR A 216 -3.72 9.88 19.17
N THR A 217 -3.09 10.41 18.12
CA THR A 217 -3.59 10.45 16.74
C THR A 217 -3.12 9.25 15.92
N ILE A 218 -2.08 8.53 16.35
CA ILE A 218 -1.54 7.34 15.68
C ILE A 218 -2.31 6.07 16.07
N ALA A 219 -2.58 5.20 15.10
CA ALA A 219 -3.28 3.94 15.32
C ALA A 219 -2.38 2.70 15.21
N GLY A 220 -2.69 1.70 16.03
CA GLY A 220 -1.98 0.44 16.06
C GLY A 220 -2.41 -0.46 17.21
N GLY A 221 -1.93 -1.70 17.22
CA GLY A 221 -2.20 -2.68 18.26
C GLY A 221 -1.55 -4.02 17.93
N GLN A 222 -1.21 -4.79 18.96
CA GLN A 222 -0.62 -6.13 18.83
C GLN A 222 0.64 -6.20 17.92
N GLY A 223 1.42 -5.12 17.90
CA GLY A 223 2.63 -4.96 17.07
C GLY A 223 2.37 -4.69 15.58
N THR A 224 1.14 -4.34 15.21
CA THR A 224 0.76 -3.83 13.88
C THR A 224 0.35 -2.36 13.97
N MET A 225 0.63 -1.55 12.95
CA MET A 225 0.23 -0.14 12.89
C MET A 225 -0.40 0.19 11.54
N TRP A 226 -1.38 1.09 11.56
CA TRP A 226 -2.15 1.45 10.38
C TRP A 226 -2.50 2.95 10.38
N THR A 227 -2.84 3.45 9.21
CA THR A 227 -3.25 4.83 9.00
C THR A 227 -4.76 4.98 9.23
N THR A 228 -5.20 6.02 9.92
CA THR A 228 -6.64 6.37 10.04
C THR A 228 -7.02 7.57 9.18
N LEU A 229 -8.32 7.75 8.97
CA LEU A 229 -8.88 8.86 8.20
C LEU A 229 -8.66 10.20 8.92
N LEU A 230 -8.66 10.23 10.25
CA LEU A 230 -8.33 11.43 11.03
C LEU A 230 -6.88 11.87 10.79
N GLN A 231 -5.92 10.93 10.69
CA GLN A 231 -4.54 11.27 10.34
C GLN A 231 -4.39 11.82 8.92
N MET A 232 -5.19 11.32 7.96
CA MET A 232 -5.22 11.91 6.62
C MET A 232 -5.75 13.35 6.65
N GLY A 233 -6.76 13.63 7.46
CA GLY A 233 -7.29 14.97 7.70
C GLY A 233 -6.27 15.90 8.35
N GLU A 234 -5.58 15.44 9.39
CA GLU A 234 -4.56 16.21 10.12
C GLU A 234 -3.34 16.51 9.25
N LEU A 235 -2.93 15.56 8.41
CA LEU A 235 -1.85 15.79 7.45
C LEU A 235 -2.25 16.82 6.38
N VAL A 236 -3.52 16.86 5.95
CA VAL A 236 -4.03 17.92 5.05
C VAL A 236 -4.06 19.27 5.76
N ASP A 237 -4.51 19.34 7.02
CA ASP A 237 -4.52 20.58 7.82
C ASP A 237 -3.10 21.13 8.01
N THR A 238 -2.16 20.27 8.45
CA THR A 238 -0.73 20.57 8.54
C THR A 238 -0.15 20.99 7.19
N ALA A 239 -0.46 20.30 6.09
CA ALA A 239 0.06 20.62 4.76
C ALA A 239 -0.50 21.94 4.19
N ASN A 240 -1.71 22.35 4.55
CA ASN A 240 -2.23 23.68 4.22
C ASN A 240 -1.55 24.77 5.06
N ARG A 241 -1.41 24.53 6.37
CA ARG A 241 -0.80 25.44 7.35
C ARG A 241 0.69 25.71 7.12
N VAL A 242 1.44 24.77 6.53
CA VAL A 242 2.88 24.92 6.19
C VAL A 242 3.14 25.09 4.69
N TYR A 243 2.18 25.61 3.93
CA TYR A 243 2.34 25.81 2.48
C TYR A 243 3.15 27.07 2.15
N ASP A 244 4.40 26.88 1.73
CA ASP A 244 5.25 27.89 1.08
C ASP A 244 5.51 27.41 -0.37
N PRO A 245 5.12 28.17 -1.42
CA PRO A 245 5.32 27.77 -2.82
C PRO A 245 6.80 27.84 -3.29
N THR A 246 7.72 28.22 -2.41
CA THR A 246 9.18 28.11 -2.64
C THR A 246 9.79 26.85 -2.00
N GLU A 247 8.97 25.99 -1.39
CA GLU A 247 9.38 24.69 -0.84
C GLU A 247 9.02 23.53 -1.78
N THR A 248 9.97 22.62 -2.00
CA THR A 248 9.71 21.33 -2.65
C THR A 248 9.09 20.37 -1.63
N ARG A 249 7.89 19.85 -1.92
CA ARG A 249 7.09 19.05 -1.00
C ARG A 249 7.27 17.55 -1.26
N ILE A 250 7.86 16.85 -0.30
CA ILE A 250 8.06 15.40 -0.34
C ILE A 250 7.02 14.74 0.55
N PHE A 251 6.17 13.88 -0.03
CA PHE A 251 5.28 13.01 0.74
C PHE A 251 6.00 11.71 1.09
N VAL A 252 6.35 11.55 2.37
CA VAL A 252 7.01 10.37 2.94
C VAL A 252 5.94 9.49 3.57
N THR A 253 5.74 8.28 3.06
CA THR A 253 4.71 7.37 3.57
C THR A 253 5.14 5.92 3.51
N HIS A 254 4.67 5.07 4.43
CA HIS A 254 5.02 3.65 4.37
C HIS A 254 4.29 2.93 3.22
N ALA A 255 2.96 2.92 3.24
CA ALA A 255 2.17 2.34 2.15
C ALA A 255 2.32 3.17 0.85
N SER A 256 2.45 2.49 -0.28
CA SER A 256 2.79 3.16 -1.55
C SER A 256 1.58 3.70 -2.32
N PRO A 257 1.60 4.97 -2.78
CA PRO A 257 0.63 5.53 -3.73
C PRO A 257 0.50 4.74 -5.05
N ALA A 258 1.47 3.88 -5.40
CA ALA A 258 1.38 3.00 -6.57
C ALA A 258 0.17 2.05 -6.49
N ARG A 259 -0.13 1.58 -5.27
CA ARG A 259 -1.19 0.61 -4.96
C ARG A 259 -2.44 1.33 -4.45
N GLU A 260 -2.26 2.23 -3.49
CA GLU A 260 -3.37 2.85 -2.77
C GLU A 260 -3.88 4.11 -3.49
N GLY A 261 -5.01 4.00 -4.18
CA GLY A 261 -5.64 5.13 -4.89
C GLY A 261 -5.97 6.31 -3.96
N LEU A 262 -6.30 6.04 -2.69
CA LEU A 262 -6.52 7.05 -1.66
C LEU A 262 -5.23 7.82 -1.34
N LEU A 263 -4.07 7.16 -1.22
CA LEU A 263 -2.79 7.84 -1.02
C LEU A 263 -2.33 8.59 -2.29
N ASN A 264 -2.71 8.10 -3.47
CA ASN A 264 -2.48 8.78 -4.73
C ASN A 264 -3.21 10.14 -4.77
N GLN A 265 -4.52 10.15 -4.46
CA GLN A 265 -5.30 11.38 -4.35
C GLN A 265 -4.82 12.28 -3.20
N LEU A 266 -4.41 11.70 -2.06
CA LEU A 266 -3.80 12.46 -0.95
C LEU A 266 -2.51 13.15 -1.41
N SER A 267 -1.62 12.48 -2.15
CA SER A 267 -0.38 13.08 -2.68
C SER A 267 -0.65 14.35 -3.49
N VAL A 268 -1.67 14.31 -4.37
CA VAL A 268 -2.15 15.47 -5.13
C VAL A 268 -2.74 16.55 -4.20
N THR A 269 -3.54 16.15 -3.21
CA THR A 269 -4.20 17.07 -2.27
C THR A 269 -3.19 17.79 -1.37
N LEU A 270 -2.09 17.14 -0.99
CA LEU A 270 -0.96 17.71 -0.26
C LEU A 270 -0.08 18.64 -1.13
N LYS A 271 -0.34 18.73 -2.44
CA LYS A 271 0.52 19.39 -3.43
C LYS A 271 1.96 18.86 -3.40
N ALA A 272 2.13 17.53 -3.31
CA ALA A 272 3.45 16.90 -3.30
C ALA A 272 4.10 16.97 -4.70
N ASP A 273 5.36 17.42 -4.77
CA ASP A 273 6.15 17.36 -6.01
C ASP A 273 6.53 15.91 -6.34
N PHE A 274 6.88 15.14 -5.30
CA PHE A 274 7.07 13.71 -5.39
C PHE A 274 6.79 12.98 -4.07
N SER A 275 6.53 11.67 -4.16
CA SER A 275 6.42 10.78 -3.00
C SER A 275 7.65 9.86 -2.86
N VAL A 276 7.92 9.44 -1.63
CA VAL A 276 8.93 8.41 -1.29
C VAL A 276 8.26 7.41 -0.35
N SER A 277 8.21 6.13 -0.74
CA SER A 277 7.45 5.10 -0.02
C SER A 277 8.10 3.72 0.01
N ALA A 278 7.68 2.85 0.93
CA ALA A 278 8.19 1.48 1.01
C ALA A 278 7.64 0.59 -0.11
N GLY A 279 8.53 -0.18 -0.75
CA GLY A 279 8.15 -1.26 -1.65
C GLY A 279 8.13 -2.59 -0.89
N LEU A 280 6.94 -3.16 -0.66
CA LEU A 280 6.75 -4.42 0.11
C LEU A 280 7.71 -5.54 -0.33
N HIS A 281 8.79 -5.73 0.45
CA HIS A 281 9.92 -6.63 0.19
C HIS A 281 10.55 -6.48 -1.21
N PHE A 282 10.58 -5.26 -1.75
CA PHE A 282 11.18 -4.95 -3.05
C PHE A 282 12.72 -5.11 -2.99
N ARG A 283 13.28 -5.81 -3.98
CA ARG A 283 14.74 -5.96 -4.16
C ARG A 283 15.38 -4.89 -5.05
N TYR A 284 14.54 -4.16 -5.77
CA TYR A 284 14.88 -3.04 -6.61
C TYR A 284 13.87 -1.94 -6.29
N GLY A 285 14.32 -0.71 -6.11
CA GLY A 285 13.41 0.42 -6.09
C GLY A 285 12.82 0.65 -7.49
N SER A 286 11.77 1.48 -7.55
CA SER A 286 11.17 1.92 -8.80
C SER A 286 10.81 3.41 -8.71
N SER A 287 11.21 4.17 -9.73
CA SER A 287 10.75 5.55 -9.93
C SER A 287 9.74 5.58 -11.07
N TYR A 288 8.57 6.19 -10.85
CA TYR A 288 7.52 6.27 -11.86
C TYR A 288 6.63 7.50 -11.64
N ASN A 289 5.88 7.89 -12.69
CA ASN A 289 4.69 8.74 -12.59
C ASN A 289 3.48 7.99 -13.17
N GLU A 290 2.26 8.41 -12.88
CA GLU A 290 1.06 7.65 -13.30
C GLU A 290 0.93 7.58 -14.84
N PHE A 291 1.37 8.60 -15.58
CA PHE A 291 1.44 8.58 -17.05
C PHE A 291 2.36 7.49 -17.62
N SER A 292 3.46 7.16 -16.94
CA SER A 292 4.42 6.14 -17.38
C SER A 292 3.95 4.69 -17.15
N VAL A 293 2.96 4.48 -16.27
CA VAL A 293 2.49 3.13 -15.87
C VAL A 293 1.03 2.83 -16.23
N ASN A 294 0.21 3.85 -16.52
CA ASN A 294 -1.16 3.68 -16.99
C ASN A 294 -1.23 3.84 -18.52
N PRO A 295 -1.89 2.93 -19.26
CA PRO A 295 -1.98 3.02 -20.73
C PRO A 295 -2.79 4.22 -21.25
N THR A 296 -3.70 4.76 -20.43
CA THR A 296 -4.51 5.95 -20.72
C THR A 296 -4.81 6.72 -19.43
N LEU A 297 -5.23 7.98 -19.57
CA LEU A 297 -5.77 8.76 -18.45
C LEU A 297 -7.01 8.08 -17.86
N ASP A 298 -7.91 7.51 -18.68
CA ASP A 298 -9.12 6.80 -18.22
C ASP A 298 -8.82 5.52 -17.42
N HIS A 299 -7.69 4.86 -17.65
CA HIS A 299 -7.22 3.78 -16.78
C HIS A 299 -6.88 4.29 -15.37
N TYR A 300 -6.20 5.43 -15.29
CA TYR A 300 -5.93 6.11 -14.01
C TYR A 300 -7.21 6.65 -13.35
N ARG A 301 -8.17 7.19 -14.13
CA ARG A 301 -9.52 7.54 -13.64
C ARG A 301 -10.19 6.32 -12.99
N GLY A 302 -10.12 5.16 -13.65
CA GLY A 302 -10.65 3.90 -13.13
C GLY A 302 -9.99 3.40 -11.85
N LYS A 303 -8.67 3.52 -11.73
CA LYS A 303 -7.90 3.22 -10.49
C LYS A 303 -8.40 4.04 -9.30
N LEU A 304 -8.58 5.36 -9.49
CA LEU A 304 -9.12 6.22 -8.43
C LEU A 304 -10.60 5.92 -8.14
N ALA A 305 -11.42 5.69 -9.16
CA ALA A 305 -12.86 5.41 -8.99
C ALA A 305 -13.11 4.09 -8.23
N ALA A 306 -12.32 3.05 -8.48
CA ALA A 306 -12.36 1.82 -7.70
C ALA A 306 -12.00 2.06 -6.22
N SER A 307 -10.94 2.83 -5.96
CA SER A 307 -10.54 3.20 -4.59
C SER A 307 -11.60 4.04 -3.86
N LYS A 308 -12.34 4.90 -4.58
CA LYS A 308 -13.47 5.67 -4.04
C LYS A 308 -14.64 4.76 -3.67
N ALA A 309 -15.01 3.82 -4.55
CA ALA A 309 -16.07 2.86 -4.29
C ALA A 309 -15.78 2.01 -3.04
N SER A 310 -14.57 1.43 -2.93
CA SER A 310 -14.18 0.62 -1.77
C SER A 310 -14.04 1.42 -0.47
N PHE A 311 -13.81 2.74 -0.53
CA PHE A 311 -13.94 3.60 0.65
C PHE A 311 -15.41 3.77 1.04
N ASN A 312 -16.27 4.14 0.08
CA ASN A 312 -17.70 4.36 0.33
C ASN A 312 -18.40 3.12 0.90
N ASP A 313 -18.10 1.92 0.38
CA ASP A 313 -18.64 0.65 0.89
C ASP A 313 -18.40 0.48 2.41
N VAL A 314 -17.26 0.94 2.92
CA VAL A 314 -16.94 0.93 4.36
C VAL A 314 -17.56 2.14 5.07
N TRP A 315 -17.44 3.33 4.50
CA TRP A 315 -17.94 4.57 5.11
C TRP A 315 -19.45 4.52 5.33
N ASP A 316 -20.24 4.15 4.32
CA ASP A 316 -21.70 4.04 4.41
C ASP A 316 -22.14 2.95 5.42
N THR A 317 -21.24 2.02 5.79
CA THR A 317 -21.47 1.01 6.84
C THR A 317 -21.19 1.56 8.25
N VAL A 318 -20.14 2.37 8.45
CA VAL A 318 -19.70 2.83 9.79
C VAL A 318 -20.12 4.26 10.13
N LYS A 319 -20.59 5.05 9.16
CA LYS A 319 -20.91 6.47 9.31
C LYS A 319 -21.79 6.80 10.51
N SER A 320 -22.84 6.00 10.73
CA SER A 320 -23.80 6.18 11.84
C SER A 320 -23.21 5.89 13.22
N GLU A 321 -22.04 5.28 13.31
CA GLU A 321 -21.28 5.08 14.55
C GLU A 321 -20.19 6.14 14.70
N VAL A 322 -19.50 6.49 13.60
CA VAL A 322 -18.38 7.45 13.58
C VAL A 322 -18.84 8.90 13.77
N GLU A 323 -19.90 9.36 13.10
CA GLU A 323 -20.35 10.76 13.24
C GLU A 323 -20.79 11.10 14.68
N PRO A 324 -21.56 10.26 15.41
CA PRO A 324 -21.84 10.48 16.83
C PRO A 324 -20.60 10.38 17.72
N ALA A 325 -19.66 9.47 17.42
CA ALA A 325 -18.47 9.25 18.25
C ALA A 325 -17.50 10.46 18.28
N ILE A 326 -17.62 11.39 17.33
CA ILE A 326 -16.86 12.65 17.31
C ILE A 326 -17.73 13.91 17.46
N ALA A 327 -19.01 13.75 17.83
CA ALA A 327 -19.98 14.86 17.90
C ALA A 327 -19.58 15.97 18.90
N ASP A 328 -18.87 15.61 19.97
CA ASP A 328 -18.37 16.54 20.99
C ASP A 328 -16.98 17.14 20.65
N SER A 329 -16.48 16.94 19.42
CA SER A 329 -15.10 17.26 19.02
C SER A 329 -15.03 17.98 17.67
N ASP A 330 -15.15 19.32 17.71
CA ASP A 330 -14.99 20.22 16.54
C ASP A 330 -13.69 19.97 15.76
N SER A 331 -12.61 19.60 16.47
CA SER A 331 -11.33 19.27 15.85
C SER A 331 -11.42 18.00 15.02
N GLN A 332 -11.90 16.89 15.60
CA GLN A 332 -12.05 15.63 14.86
C GLN A 332 -13.07 15.74 13.73
N GLN A 333 -14.15 16.51 13.88
CA GLN A 333 -15.07 16.82 12.79
C GLN A 333 -14.40 17.59 11.65
N ARG A 334 -13.57 18.60 11.95
CA ARG A 334 -12.78 19.30 10.92
C ARG A 334 -11.85 18.33 10.19
N LEU A 335 -11.14 17.46 10.92
CA LEU A 335 -10.21 16.49 10.33
C LEU A 335 -10.95 15.45 9.47
N LEU A 336 -12.08 14.90 9.94
CA LEU A 336 -12.93 14.00 9.16
C LEU A 336 -13.39 14.67 7.86
N ASN A 337 -13.87 15.91 7.92
CA ASN A 337 -14.32 16.65 6.73
C ASN A 337 -13.19 16.90 5.72
N LEU A 338 -12.00 17.30 6.19
CA LEU A 338 -10.80 17.46 5.34
C LEU A 338 -10.41 16.13 4.65
N ALA A 339 -10.57 15.00 5.33
CA ALA A 339 -10.26 13.69 4.79
C ALA A 339 -11.34 13.17 3.81
N LEU A 340 -12.62 13.38 4.12
CA LEU A 340 -13.74 13.09 3.21
C LEU A 340 -13.66 13.95 1.95
N GLU A 341 -13.15 15.18 2.02
CA GLU A 341 -12.87 16.02 0.85
C GLU A 341 -11.89 15.38 -0.13
N ILE A 342 -10.89 14.60 0.34
CA ILE A 342 -9.97 13.84 -0.53
C ILE A 342 -10.77 12.88 -1.41
N VAL A 343 -11.60 12.05 -0.75
CA VAL A 343 -12.43 11.03 -1.42
C VAL A 343 -13.47 11.67 -2.31
N ASN A 344 -14.09 12.77 -1.87
CA ASN A 344 -15.13 13.47 -2.64
C ASN A 344 -14.61 14.04 -3.97
N LYS A 345 -13.34 14.48 -4.03
CA LYS A 345 -12.70 14.99 -5.26
C LYS A 345 -12.40 13.89 -6.29
N MET A 346 -12.20 12.63 -5.86
CA MET A 346 -11.94 11.48 -6.74
C MET A 346 -13.08 11.22 -7.75
N PRO A 347 -12.79 10.69 -8.96
CA PRO A 347 -13.82 10.23 -9.91
C PRO A 347 -14.72 9.15 -9.31
N THR A 348 -15.98 9.05 -9.78
CA THR A 348 -16.87 7.89 -9.52
C THR A 348 -16.92 6.92 -10.69
N VAL A 349 -16.44 7.32 -11.87
CA VAL A 349 -16.46 6.51 -13.11
C VAL A 349 -15.12 6.57 -13.83
N ALA A 350 -14.74 5.47 -14.49
CA ALA A 350 -13.50 5.38 -15.26
C ALA A 350 -13.54 6.21 -16.56
N ASN A 351 -14.71 6.35 -17.16
CA ASN A 351 -14.88 7.08 -18.42
C ASN A 351 -14.93 8.59 -18.17
N GLY A 352 -13.82 9.29 -18.42
CA GLY A 352 -13.91 10.70 -18.78
C GLY A 352 -14.51 10.87 -20.19
N GLY A 353 -14.94 12.09 -20.50
CA GLY A 353 -15.30 12.44 -21.88
C GLY A 353 -14.09 12.27 -22.81
N ASN A 354 -14.33 11.76 -24.03
CA ASN A 354 -13.28 11.45 -25.00
C ASN A 354 -12.35 12.68 -25.22
N PRO A 355 -11.02 12.57 -24.98
CA PRO A 355 -10.09 13.71 -25.01
C PRO A 355 -9.94 14.38 -26.38
N PHE A 356 -10.46 13.78 -27.45
CA PHE A 356 -10.50 14.36 -28.80
C PHE A 356 -11.89 14.89 -29.22
N GLY A 357 -12.74 15.27 -28.26
CA GLY A 357 -14.01 15.96 -28.53
C GLY A 357 -15.28 15.11 -28.30
N GLY A 358 -15.32 14.32 -27.23
CA GLY A 358 -16.59 13.85 -26.68
C GLY A 358 -17.35 14.95 -25.94
N PRO A 359 -18.62 14.72 -25.54
CA PRO A 359 -19.32 15.64 -24.65
C PRO A 359 -18.52 15.85 -23.35
N THR A 360 -18.51 17.10 -22.88
CA THR A 360 -17.70 17.56 -21.74
C THR A 360 -17.92 16.67 -20.51
N PRO A 361 -16.88 16.33 -19.73
CA PRO A 361 -17.06 15.58 -18.49
C PRO A 361 -18.04 16.31 -17.56
N GLY A 362 -19.21 15.72 -17.32
CA GLY A 362 -20.17 16.24 -16.35
C GLY A 362 -19.65 16.11 -14.92
N PRO A 363 -20.27 16.77 -13.92
CA PRO A 363 -19.76 16.83 -12.54
C PRO A 363 -19.57 15.46 -11.85
N GLN A 364 -20.11 14.37 -12.43
CA GLN A 364 -19.87 12.99 -11.98
C GLN A 364 -18.46 12.45 -12.35
N SER A 365 -17.70 13.09 -13.24
CA SER A 365 -16.35 12.61 -13.62
C SER A 365 -15.30 12.76 -12.52
N GLY A 366 -15.60 13.49 -11.44
CA GLY A 366 -14.62 13.96 -10.46
C GLY A 366 -13.63 14.97 -11.06
N VAL A 367 -12.70 15.43 -10.21
CA VAL A 367 -11.60 16.32 -10.60
C VAL A 367 -10.31 15.51 -10.59
N ILE A 368 -9.55 15.57 -11.69
CA ILE A 368 -8.29 14.85 -11.83
C ILE A 368 -7.24 15.81 -12.34
N ASP A 369 -6.16 15.93 -11.58
CA ASP A 369 -5.02 16.78 -11.94
C ASP A 369 -4.19 16.09 -13.04
N GLU A 370 -4.40 16.51 -14.29
CA GLU A 370 -3.62 16.05 -15.43
C GLU A 370 -2.14 16.44 -15.37
N SER A 371 -1.79 17.45 -14.59
CA SER A 371 -0.40 17.88 -14.36
C SER A 371 0.28 16.91 -13.40
N ALA A 372 -0.37 16.58 -12.27
CA ALA A 372 0.10 15.54 -11.35
C ALA A 372 0.20 14.17 -12.04
N PHE A 373 -0.79 13.77 -12.86
CA PHE A 373 -0.74 12.53 -13.64
C PHE A 373 0.53 12.40 -14.50
N LYS A 374 0.99 13.52 -15.10
CA LYS A 374 2.16 13.57 -16.00
C LYS A 374 3.49 13.82 -15.27
N ASN A 375 3.48 14.52 -14.14
CA ASN A 375 4.68 15.11 -13.54
C ASN A 375 4.93 14.74 -12.06
N MET A 376 3.94 14.25 -11.32
CA MET A 376 4.13 13.83 -9.92
C MET A 376 4.90 12.50 -9.90
N TRP A 377 6.16 12.56 -9.49
CA TRP A 377 7.01 11.38 -9.41
C TRP A 377 6.81 10.64 -8.09
N ASN A 378 7.02 9.34 -8.11
CA ASN A 378 6.83 8.46 -6.96
C ASN A 378 8.01 7.48 -6.93
N PHE A 379 8.68 7.42 -5.77
CA PHE A 379 9.80 6.52 -5.54
C PHE A 379 9.38 5.43 -4.55
N ASN A 380 9.21 4.21 -5.03
CA ASN A 380 9.11 3.05 -4.15
C ASN A 380 10.52 2.55 -3.89
N LEU A 381 10.89 2.45 -2.62
CA LEU A 381 12.20 2.01 -2.17
C LEU A 381 12.30 0.48 -2.13
N ALA A 382 13.53 -0.01 -2.21
CA ALA A 382 13.84 -1.38 -1.82
C ALA A 382 13.91 -1.49 -0.29
N ASP A 383 13.74 -2.71 0.22
CA ASP A 383 14.12 -3.06 1.59
C ASP A 383 15.66 -2.84 1.74
N ALA A 384 16.08 -2.22 2.85
CA ALA A 384 17.45 -1.73 3.05
C ALA A 384 18.53 -2.83 2.95
N ALA A 385 18.17 -4.11 3.14
CA ALA A 385 19.10 -5.22 2.92
C ALA A 385 19.45 -5.45 1.44
N TYR A 386 18.65 -4.92 0.50
CA TYR A 386 18.85 -5.07 -0.94
C TYR A 386 19.19 -3.78 -1.67
N GLY A 387 18.82 -2.60 -1.19
CA GLY A 387 19.07 -1.37 -1.94
C GLY A 387 18.63 -0.08 -1.26
N TRP A 388 18.88 1.03 -1.96
CA TRP A 388 18.55 2.38 -1.49
C TRP A 388 18.45 3.39 -2.65
N LEU A 389 17.91 4.56 -2.33
CA LEU A 389 17.89 5.75 -3.19
C LEU A 389 18.73 6.85 -2.51
N VAL A 390 19.52 7.61 -3.25
CA VAL A 390 20.11 8.87 -2.80
C VAL A 390 19.49 9.99 -3.62
N LEU A 391 18.98 11.01 -2.93
CA LEU A 391 18.71 12.32 -3.52
C LEU A 391 20.03 13.10 -3.47
N ASP A 392 20.59 13.43 -4.63
CA ASP A 392 21.83 14.20 -4.74
C ASP A 392 21.48 15.65 -5.07
N ILE A 393 21.66 16.54 -4.10
CA ILE A 393 21.06 17.88 -4.09
C ILE A 393 22.17 18.91 -4.25
N ASP A 394 22.18 19.60 -5.39
CA ASP A 394 23.20 20.60 -5.72
C ASP A 394 22.63 21.70 -6.63
N ASN A 395 23.07 22.94 -6.38
CA ASN A 395 22.72 24.14 -7.15
C ASN A 395 21.21 24.25 -7.51
N GLY A 396 20.33 23.98 -6.54
CA GLY A 396 18.88 24.07 -6.71
C GLY A 396 18.24 22.90 -7.50
N ARG A 397 18.96 21.79 -7.71
CA ARG A 397 18.48 20.59 -8.40
C ARG A 397 18.52 19.37 -7.49
N ILE A 398 17.60 18.44 -7.74
CA ILE A 398 17.54 17.13 -7.09
C ILE A 398 17.83 16.07 -8.15
N GLY A 399 19.04 15.52 -8.16
CA GLY A 399 19.40 14.31 -8.89
C GLY A 399 19.03 13.05 -8.08
N THR A 400 19.02 11.89 -8.73
CA THR A 400 18.76 10.60 -8.07
C THR A 400 19.78 9.53 -8.45
N GLU A 401 20.31 8.83 -7.47
CA GLU A 401 21.14 7.63 -7.62
C GLU A 401 20.43 6.46 -6.92
N MET A 402 20.12 5.37 -7.63
CA MET A 402 19.44 4.21 -7.05
C MET A 402 20.33 2.96 -7.13
N ARG A 403 20.55 2.31 -6.00
CA ARG A 403 21.38 1.11 -5.87
C ARG A 403 20.51 -0.10 -5.49
N ALA A 404 20.79 -1.24 -6.11
CA ALA A 404 20.19 -2.54 -5.77
C ALA A 404 21.26 -3.65 -5.85
N GLN A 405 21.15 -4.67 -5.00
CA GLN A 405 22.06 -5.83 -4.94
C GLN A 405 21.98 -6.69 -6.21
N GLY A 406 20.81 -6.69 -6.87
CA GLY A 406 20.56 -7.44 -8.09
C GLY A 406 20.03 -8.86 -7.90
N PHE A 407 19.82 -9.58 -9.00
CA PHE A 407 19.45 -10.99 -8.99
C PHE A 407 20.67 -11.91 -9.12
N ASN A 408 20.79 -12.89 -8.22
CA ASN A 408 21.84 -13.91 -8.30
C ASN A 408 21.49 -15.01 -9.33
N PHE A 409 22.13 -14.96 -10.50
CA PHE A 409 21.99 -15.95 -11.56
C PHE A 409 23.04 -17.08 -11.55
N ALA A 410 23.97 -17.12 -10.57
CA ALA A 410 25.07 -18.10 -10.54
C ALA A 410 24.58 -19.56 -10.55
N HIS A 411 23.39 -19.82 -10.00
CA HIS A 411 22.71 -21.12 -10.03
C HIS A 411 22.48 -21.68 -11.44
N ARG A 412 22.52 -20.85 -12.49
CA ARG A 412 22.37 -21.27 -13.89
C ARG A 412 23.67 -21.81 -14.50
N GLY A 413 24.82 -21.57 -13.88
CA GLY A 413 26.15 -21.88 -14.42
C GLY A 413 26.57 -23.36 -14.36
N GLY A 414 25.63 -24.30 -14.21
CA GLY A 414 25.87 -25.75 -14.12
C GLY A 414 26.58 -26.23 -12.84
N LYS A 415 27.45 -25.40 -12.25
CA LYS A 415 28.05 -25.62 -10.93
C LYS A 415 27.01 -25.41 -9.83
N ALA A 416 26.24 -26.46 -9.56
CA ALA A 416 25.48 -26.58 -8.31
C ALA A 416 26.47 -26.61 -7.14
N GLY A 417 26.76 -25.44 -6.56
CA GLY A 417 27.45 -25.35 -5.27
C GLY A 417 26.64 -26.12 -4.23
N ALA A 418 27.30 -27.01 -3.49
CA ALA A 418 26.66 -27.78 -2.43
C ALA A 418 26.01 -26.81 -1.40
N PRO A 419 24.86 -27.19 -0.80
CA PRO A 419 24.08 -26.29 0.04
C PRO A 419 24.77 -25.99 1.39
N GLY A 420 25.68 -25.01 1.38
CA GLY A 420 26.18 -24.34 2.58
C GLY A 420 27.70 -24.29 2.70
N GLN A 421 28.26 -23.10 2.52
CA GLN A 421 29.30 -22.55 3.39
C GLN A 421 29.29 -21.03 3.29
N ALA A 422 29.47 -20.34 4.41
CA ALA A 422 29.70 -18.89 4.41
C ALA A 422 31.08 -18.59 3.83
N ALA A 423 31.25 -17.42 3.22
CA ALA A 423 32.57 -16.97 2.81
C ALA A 423 33.47 -16.84 4.05
N PRO A 424 34.70 -17.39 4.05
CA PRO A 424 35.61 -17.23 5.17
C PRO A 424 35.98 -15.75 5.31
N VAL A 425 35.78 -15.20 6.52
CA VAL A 425 36.27 -13.87 6.86
C VAL A 425 37.79 -13.88 6.76
N ALA A 426 38.35 -12.91 6.04
CA ALA A 426 39.80 -12.77 5.88
C ALA A 426 40.44 -12.27 7.19
N THR A 427 40.76 -13.19 8.09
CA THR A 427 41.51 -12.90 9.31
C THR A 427 42.97 -12.60 8.98
N SER A 428 43.34 -11.32 9.09
CA SER A 428 44.73 -10.85 8.96
C SER A 428 45.56 -11.27 10.19
N ALA A 429 45.95 -12.54 10.25
CA ALA A 429 46.79 -13.10 11.30
C ALA A 429 48.21 -13.36 10.77
N THR A 430 49.16 -12.52 11.19
CA THR A 430 50.60 -12.74 10.96
C THR A 430 51.09 -13.94 11.79
N PRO A 431 51.86 -14.90 11.22
CA PRO A 431 52.36 -16.04 11.98
C PRO A 431 53.36 -15.63 13.07
N ALA A 432 53.15 -16.12 14.30
CA ALA A 432 54.12 -16.02 15.37
C ALA A 432 55.08 -17.23 15.36
N GLY A 433 56.39 -16.98 15.47
CA GLY A 433 57.39 -18.03 15.68
C GLY A 433 57.54 -18.40 17.17
N PRO A 434 58.14 -19.57 17.48
CA PRO A 434 58.29 -20.05 18.86
C PRO A 434 59.43 -19.35 19.63
N SER A 435 59.21 -19.11 20.92
CA SER A 435 60.17 -18.46 21.83
C SER A 435 61.25 -19.40 22.40
N PRO A 436 62.43 -18.87 22.73
CA PRO A 436 63.25 -19.31 23.85
C PRO A 436 63.25 -18.31 25.03
N ALA A 437 64.01 -18.63 26.09
CA ALA A 437 63.95 -18.03 27.44
C ALA A 437 64.79 -16.73 27.63
N PRO A 438 64.68 -16.01 28.77
CA PRO A 438 65.03 -14.58 28.86
C PRO A 438 66.45 -14.23 29.35
N GLY A 439 66.89 -13.00 29.03
CA GLY A 439 68.06 -12.30 29.59
C GLY A 439 67.87 -10.76 29.55
N PRO A 440 68.61 -9.96 30.35
CA PRO A 440 68.20 -8.58 30.67
C PRO A 440 68.78 -7.44 29.81
N SER A 441 68.01 -6.35 29.76
CA SER A 441 68.28 -4.88 29.69
C SER A 441 69.73 -4.33 29.78
N PRO A 442 70.01 -3.04 29.38
CA PRO A 442 69.14 -1.99 28.80
C PRO A 442 69.77 -1.11 27.64
N ALA A 443 69.00 -0.09 27.20
CA ALA A 443 69.43 1.34 27.08
C ALA A 443 69.55 2.05 25.69
N GLN A 444 69.00 3.29 25.66
CA GLN A 444 69.36 4.49 24.88
C GLN A 444 69.18 4.54 23.33
N GLY A 445 68.86 5.73 22.79
CA GLY A 445 68.91 5.99 21.33
C GLY A 445 67.85 6.89 20.65
N ARG A 446 67.59 8.11 21.13
CA ARG A 446 67.10 9.24 20.28
C ARG A 446 68.32 10.06 19.80
N PRO A 447 68.28 10.93 18.75
CA PRO A 447 67.11 11.60 18.16
C PRO A 447 67.05 11.53 16.61
N ALA A 448 66.32 12.46 15.98
CA ALA A 448 66.04 12.52 14.54
C ALA A 448 66.91 13.53 13.76
N ASN A 449 66.91 13.44 12.42
CA ASN A 449 66.84 14.60 11.53
C ASN A 449 66.49 14.21 10.07
N ALA A 450 66.03 15.20 9.29
CA ALA A 450 65.84 15.18 7.83
C ALA A 450 67.03 15.93 7.15
N PRO A 451 67.09 16.27 5.83
CA PRO A 451 66.09 16.09 4.75
C PRO A 451 66.64 15.76 3.33
N ALA A 452 65.71 15.70 2.37
CA ALA A 452 65.81 16.19 0.97
C ALA A 452 66.54 15.41 -0.16
N ASN A 453 65.95 15.60 -1.36
CA ASN A 453 66.46 15.44 -2.74
C ASN A 453 66.63 14.05 -3.37
N ALA A 454 66.42 14.03 -4.70
CA ALA A 454 66.40 12.86 -5.60
C ALA A 454 67.68 12.81 -6.48
N PRO A 455 67.82 11.79 -7.36
CA PRO A 455 67.47 12.08 -8.76
C PRO A 455 66.91 10.93 -9.63
N GLN A 456 66.33 11.34 -10.77
CA GLN A 456 66.28 10.67 -12.09
C GLN A 456 65.26 9.54 -12.40
N GLN A 457 65.23 9.18 -13.69
CA GLN A 457 64.13 8.68 -14.54
C GLN A 457 64.66 7.52 -15.44
N PRO A 458 63.87 6.74 -16.23
CA PRO A 458 62.89 7.25 -17.22
C PRO A 458 61.61 6.39 -17.46
N ARG A 459 60.76 6.87 -18.40
CA ARG A 459 59.56 6.19 -18.96
C ARG A 459 59.88 5.39 -20.23
N PRO A 460 58.99 4.44 -20.59
CA PRO A 460 58.17 4.55 -21.81
C PRO A 460 56.68 4.21 -21.53
N ALA A 461 55.71 4.17 -22.45
CA ALA A 461 55.34 5.00 -23.62
C ALA A 461 53.92 4.53 -24.06
N VAL A 462 53.18 5.27 -24.92
CA VAL A 462 51.75 5.00 -25.23
C VAL A 462 51.47 4.99 -26.75
N PRO A 463 50.60 4.09 -27.26
CA PRO A 463 50.02 4.18 -28.60
C PRO A 463 48.52 4.62 -28.60
N THR A 464 48.12 5.39 -29.61
CA THR A 464 46.73 5.80 -29.90
C THR A 464 46.37 5.52 -31.37
N PRO A 465 45.10 5.21 -31.71
CA PRO A 465 44.65 5.09 -33.10
C PRO A 465 44.35 6.46 -33.76
N PRO A 466 44.41 6.59 -35.10
CA PRO A 466 44.42 7.88 -35.80
C PRO A 466 43.06 8.32 -36.40
N VAL A 467 43.02 9.56 -36.89
CA VAL A 467 41.95 10.16 -37.71
C VAL A 467 42.55 10.75 -39.00
N ALA A 468 41.83 10.68 -40.13
CA ALA A 468 42.19 11.36 -41.37
C ALA A 468 40.96 11.99 -42.05
N ASN A 469 41.14 13.16 -42.65
CA ASN A 469 40.10 13.96 -43.32
C ASN A 469 40.41 14.11 -44.82
N LYS A 470 39.38 14.02 -45.68
CA LYS A 470 39.11 14.99 -46.76
C LYS A 470 37.75 14.73 -47.42
N ALA A 471 37.29 15.69 -48.24
CA ALA A 471 35.89 15.87 -48.58
C ALA A 471 35.60 15.81 -50.09
N ALA A 472 34.33 15.57 -50.43
CA ALA A 472 33.71 15.91 -51.71
C ALA A 472 32.25 16.34 -51.47
N GLN A 473 31.76 17.30 -52.26
CA GLN A 473 30.33 17.64 -52.38
C GLN A 473 29.68 16.75 -53.46
N PRO A 474 28.35 16.75 -53.61
CA PRO A 474 27.72 17.79 -54.45
C PRO A 474 26.43 18.38 -53.85
N ALA A 475 25.92 19.45 -54.46
CA ALA A 475 24.69 20.12 -54.03
C ALA A 475 23.80 20.51 -55.22
N ARG A 476 22.48 20.35 -55.03
CA ARG A 476 21.35 20.98 -55.75
C ARG A 476 21.22 20.80 -57.27
N THR A 477 20.15 20.10 -57.68
CA THR A 477 19.17 20.57 -58.68
C THR A 477 17.78 20.00 -58.34
N GLY A 478 16.70 20.73 -58.68
CA GLY A 478 15.32 20.22 -58.63
C GLY A 478 14.89 19.60 -59.97
N PRO A 479 13.57 19.47 -60.29
CA PRO A 479 12.40 19.99 -59.58
C PRO A 479 11.36 18.91 -59.22
N SER A 480 10.17 19.34 -58.79
CA SER A 480 8.98 18.50 -58.59
C SER A 480 8.46 17.84 -59.88
N PRO A 481 7.58 16.84 -59.75
CA PRO A 481 6.37 16.83 -60.55
C PRO A 481 5.10 16.77 -59.70
N ALA A 482 4.14 17.62 -60.05
CA ALA A 482 2.73 17.43 -59.71
C ALA A 482 1.91 17.56 -61.00
N PRO A 483 1.02 16.61 -61.28
CA PRO A 483 -0.24 16.86 -61.99
C PRO A 483 -1.38 16.72 -60.98
N ALA A 484 -2.20 17.74 -60.70
CA ALA A 484 -3.15 18.46 -61.56
C ALA A 484 -4.56 17.79 -61.60
N PRO A 485 -5.67 18.55 -61.74
CA PRO A 485 -6.91 18.21 -61.05
C PRO A 485 -8.16 18.01 -61.95
N LYS A 486 -9.33 17.87 -61.30
CA LYS A 486 -10.73 17.65 -61.78
C LYS A 486 -11.19 16.17 -61.67
N ALA A 487 -12.48 15.85 -61.46
CA ALA A 487 -13.68 16.70 -61.48
C ALA A 487 -14.73 16.36 -60.38
N ALA A 488 -15.48 17.39 -59.98
CA ALA A 488 -16.94 17.46 -59.77
C ALA A 488 -17.77 16.26 -59.22
N THR A 489 -18.43 16.50 -58.08
CA THR A 489 -19.90 16.43 -57.79
C THR A 489 -20.81 15.39 -58.50
N PRO A 490 -21.87 14.85 -57.84
CA PRO A 490 -22.86 15.67 -57.11
C PRO A 490 -23.37 15.21 -55.73
N GLN A 491 -23.75 16.24 -54.98
CA GLN A 491 -24.63 16.23 -53.80
C GLN A 491 -26.11 16.14 -54.24
N PRO A 492 -26.98 15.40 -53.55
CA PRO A 492 -28.43 15.63 -53.58
C PRO A 492 -28.81 16.80 -52.67
N THR A 493 -29.45 17.84 -53.22
CA THR A 493 -30.00 18.98 -52.46
C THR A 493 -31.42 18.69 -51.94
N ALA A 494 -31.85 19.45 -50.93
CA ALA A 494 -33.18 19.31 -50.33
C ALA A 494 -34.28 20.02 -51.15
N SER A 495 -35.36 19.30 -51.45
CA SER A 495 -36.67 19.77 -51.97
C SER A 495 -37.60 18.55 -52.05
N THR A 496 -38.90 18.56 -51.75
CA THR A 496 -39.86 19.61 -51.33
C THR A 496 -40.83 19.06 -50.28
N ALA A 497 -41.58 19.92 -49.60
CA ALA A 497 -42.87 19.52 -49.01
C ALA A 497 -43.91 19.22 -50.11
N PRO A 498 -44.98 18.49 -49.77
CA PRO A 498 -46.30 19.14 -49.82
C PRO A 498 -47.12 18.93 -48.54
N ALA A 499 -48.06 19.83 -48.27
CA ALA A 499 -48.97 19.76 -47.14
C ALA A 499 -50.40 19.41 -47.58
N ASN A 500 -51.13 18.67 -46.73
CA ASN A 500 -52.60 18.55 -46.65
C ASN A 500 -52.94 17.65 -45.44
N ALA A 501 -54.11 17.69 -44.79
CA ALA A 501 -55.08 18.77 -44.52
C ALA A 501 -56.17 18.21 -43.57
N ALA A 502 -56.85 19.08 -42.81
CA ALA A 502 -58.05 18.78 -41.99
C ALA A 502 -57.84 17.83 -40.78
N ALA A 503 -58.64 17.87 -39.70
CA ALA A 503 -59.78 18.74 -39.37
C ALA A 503 -59.91 19.00 -37.84
N GLU A 504 -60.90 19.84 -37.48
CA GLU A 504 -61.45 20.12 -36.14
C GLU A 504 -61.90 18.86 -35.36
N LYS A 505 -62.29 18.86 -34.06
CA LYS A 505 -62.83 19.87 -33.10
C LYS A 505 -62.57 19.33 -31.66
N ALA A 506 -62.84 19.95 -30.49
CA ALA A 506 -63.55 21.17 -30.07
C ALA A 506 -63.04 21.63 -28.66
N ILE A 507 -63.66 22.65 -28.06
CA ILE A 507 -63.68 22.96 -26.60
C ILE A 507 -65.13 23.36 -26.23
N PRO A 508 -65.62 23.16 -24.99
CA PRO A 508 -65.63 24.24 -23.97
C PRO A 508 -65.27 23.73 -22.55
N SER A 509 -64.63 24.45 -21.59
CA SER A 509 -64.50 25.87 -21.20
C SER A 509 -65.56 26.39 -20.21
N GLU A 510 -65.17 26.69 -18.96
CA GLU A 510 -65.85 27.68 -18.08
C GLU A 510 -64.94 28.22 -16.93
N VAL A 511 -65.45 29.13 -16.06
CA VAL A 511 -64.83 30.47 -15.90
C VAL A 511 -64.84 31.12 -14.49
N LYS A 512 -63.68 31.69 -14.05
CA LYS A 512 -63.46 32.75 -12.99
C LYS A 512 -63.92 32.39 -11.54
N SER A 513 -63.71 33.16 -10.45
CA SER A 513 -63.23 34.56 -10.19
C SER A 513 -62.41 34.72 -8.87
N ASN A 514 -61.99 35.95 -8.54
CA ASN A 514 -60.97 36.37 -7.55
C ASN A 514 -61.46 36.64 -6.10
N GLY A 515 -60.56 36.64 -5.09
CA GLY A 515 -60.81 37.13 -3.71
C GLY A 515 -59.64 36.93 -2.70
N THR A 516 -59.28 37.97 -1.93
CA THR A 516 -58.17 38.03 -0.92
C THR A 516 -58.73 38.23 0.51
N THR A 517 -58.07 38.01 1.66
CA THR A 517 -56.67 38.19 2.17
C THR A 517 -56.35 37.16 3.28
N ALA A 518 -55.23 36.40 3.31
CA ALA A 518 -53.84 36.74 3.75
C ALA A 518 -53.63 36.98 5.29
N PRO A 519 -52.46 36.69 5.91
CA PRO A 519 -51.22 36.04 5.42
C PRO A 519 -50.61 34.92 6.32
N GLU A 520 -49.72 34.07 5.77
CA GLU A 520 -48.44 33.67 6.43
C GLU A 520 -47.46 32.99 5.44
N LYS A 521 -46.21 32.71 5.85
CA LYS A 521 -45.11 32.26 4.97
C LYS A 521 -44.52 30.89 5.36
N GLY A 522 -44.39 30.01 4.37
CA GLY A 522 -43.50 28.84 4.42
C GLY A 522 -43.31 28.22 3.03
N PRO A 523 -42.09 28.10 2.47
CA PRO A 523 -41.86 27.46 1.18
C PRO A 523 -41.75 25.93 1.33
N SER A 524 -42.53 25.18 0.55
CA SER A 524 -42.58 23.72 0.56
C SER A 524 -41.64 23.06 -0.49
N SER A 525 -41.29 21.80 -0.25
CA SER A 525 -40.37 21.01 -1.07
C SER A 525 -40.95 20.60 -2.43
N PRO A 526 -40.13 20.47 -3.49
CA PRO A 526 -40.41 19.62 -4.64
C PRO A 526 -40.37 18.12 -4.29
N ALA A 527 -41.01 17.29 -5.12
CA ALA A 527 -41.29 15.89 -4.83
C ALA A 527 -40.05 14.95 -4.80
N PRO A 528 -40.15 13.77 -4.14
CA PRO A 528 -39.12 12.73 -4.19
C PRO A 528 -38.90 12.19 -5.62
N ARG A 529 -37.69 11.68 -5.88
CA ARG A 529 -37.40 10.87 -7.08
C ARG A 529 -37.68 9.40 -6.79
N GLU A 530 -38.27 8.71 -7.77
CA GLU A 530 -38.54 7.28 -7.69
C GLU A 530 -37.24 6.46 -7.62
N PRO A 531 -37.20 5.35 -6.86
CA PRO A 531 -36.07 4.44 -6.85
C PRO A 531 -36.02 3.63 -8.16
N VAL A 532 -34.82 3.42 -8.70
CA VAL A 532 -34.64 2.54 -9.86
C VAL A 532 -34.82 1.09 -9.40
N GLU A 533 -35.99 0.52 -9.71
CA GLU A 533 -36.30 -0.87 -9.38
C GLU A 533 -35.26 -1.84 -9.96
N ARG A 534 -34.70 -2.70 -9.09
CA ARG A 534 -34.03 -3.91 -9.54
C ARG A 534 -35.11 -4.85 -10.07
N LYS A 535 -35.28 -4.93 -11.39
CA LYS A 535 -36.16 -5.91 -12.04
C LYS A 535 -35.94 -7.29 -11.43
N GLU A 536 -36.95 -7.80 -10.73
CA GLU A 536 -36.89 -9.11 -10.11
C GLU A 536 -36.72 -10.19 -11.19
N SER A 537 -35.81 -11.13 -10.95
CA SER A 537 -35.59 -12.19 -11.95
C SER A 537 -36.74 -13.18 -11.96
N LYS A 538 -37.04 -13.68 -13.16
CA LYS A 538 -37.93 -14.81 -13.41
C LYS A 538 -37.20 -16.15 -13.54
N GLY A 539 -35.87 -16.16 -13.41
CA GLY A 539 -35.02 -17.32 -13.73
C GLY A 539 -34.28 -17.90 -12.52
N LEU A 540 -34.17 -19.22 -12.47
CA LEU A 540 -33.30 -19.96 -11.55
C LEU A 540 -32.16 -20.64 -12.29
N PHE A 541 -30.93 -20.34 -11.88
CA PHE A 541 -29.68 -20.95 -12.35
C PHE A 541 -29.48 -22.30 -11.65
N ILE A 542 -29.24 -23.36 -12.43
CA ILE A 542 -29.08 -24.74 -11.97
C ILE A 542 -27.78 -25.31 -12.56
N SER A 543 -26.81 -25.66 -11.73
CA SER A 543 -25.51 -26.21 -12.18
C SER A 543 -25.10 -27.43 -11.37
N GLY A 544 -24.23 -28.28 -11.91
CA GLY A 544 -23.80 -29.53 -11.26
C GLY A 544 -24.76 -30.70 -11.49
N VAL A 545 -25.42 -30.69 -12.66
CA VAL A 545 -26.35 -31.70 -13.19
C VAL A 545 -26.01 -31.95 -14.66
N LYS A 546 -26.26 -33.17 -15.15
CA LYS A 546 -25.83 -33.63 -16.48
C LYS A 546 -26.81 -33.20 -17.59
N ASP A 547 -28.09 -33.35 -17.30
CA ASP A 547 -29.22 -33.23 -18.22
C ASP A 547 -30.37 -32.40 -17.61
N GLU A 548 -31.44 -32.23 -18.39
CA GLU A 548 -32.60 -31.41 -18.02
C GLU A 548 -33.52 -32.12 -17.01
N GLU A 549 -33.45 -33.44 -16.90
CA GLU A 549 -34.27 -34.23 -15.98
C GLU A 549 -33.68 -34.15 -14.56
N GLU A 550 -32.37 -34.30 -14.42
CA GLU A 550 -31.64 -33.97 -13.18
C GLU A 550 -31.88 -32.50 -12.78
N ALA A 551 -31.93 -31.57 -13.74
CA ALA A 551 -32.21 -30.16 -13.46
C ALA A 551 -33.63 -29.93 -12.92
N LYS A 552 -34.65 -30.57 -13.51
CA LYS A 552 -36.05 -30.54 -13.03
C LYS A 552 -36.22 -31.24 -11.68
N ALA A 553 -35.48 -32.32 -11.43
CA ALA A 553 -35.55 -33.10 -10.21
C ALA A 553 -35.18 -32.28 -8.95
N LEU A 554 -34.31 -31.27 -9.08
CA LEU A 554 -33.92 -30.36 -8.00
C LEU A 554 -35.01 -29.36 -7.58
N LEU A 555 -36.08 -29.22 -8.36
CA LEU A 555 -37.24 -28.37 -8.07
C LEU A 555 -38.41 -29.23 -7.59
N ALA A 556 -39.27 -28.66 -6.72
CA ALA A 556 -40.43 -29.36 -6.20
C ALA A 556 -41.46 -29.64 -7.32
N GLU A 557 -42.19 -30.74 -7.22
CA GLU A 557 -43.08 -31.22 -8.29
C GLU A 557 -44.17 -30.22 -8.67
N GLU A 558 -44.73 -29.52 -7.67
CA GLU A 558 -45.69 -28.42 -7.83
C GLU A 558 -45.12 -27.14 -8.47
N ASP A 559 -43.80 -26.98 -8.52
CA ASP A 559 -43.13 -25.87 -9.23
C ASP A 559 -42.73 -26.26 -10.66
N ARG A 560 -42.54 -27.56 -10.95
CA ARG A 560 -42.14 -28.04 -12.30
C ARG A 560 -43.16 -27.70 -13.38
N SER A 561 -44.44 -27.68 -13.03
CA SER A 561 -45.54 -27.30 -13.93
C SER A 561 -45.62 -25.79 -14.22
N LYS A 562 -44.86 -24.97 -13.48
CA LYS A 562 -44.80 -23.50 -13.63
C LYS A 562 -43.58 -23.01 -14.44
N ILE A 563 -42.72 -23.94 -14.87
CA ILE A 563 -41.53 -23.63 -15.65
C ILE A 563 -41.95 -23.46 -17.12
N GLU A 564 -41.88 -22.23 -17.64
CA GLU A 564 -42.20 -21.92 -19.04
C GLU A 564 -41.14 -22.48 -20.00
N LYS A 565 -39.87 -22.52 -19.55
CA LYS A 565 -38.73 -22.94 -20.35
C LYS A 565 -37.58 -23.39 -19.45
N ILE A 566 -36.86 -24.44 -19.84
CA ILE A 566 -35.48 -24.65 -19.36
C ILE A 566 -34.51 -24.41 -20.53
N GLU A 567 -33.46 -23.61 -20.30
CA GLU A 567 -32.42 -23.34 -21.27
C GLU A 567 -31.06 -23.88 -20.80
N LYS A 568 -30.39 -24.71 -21.61
CA LYS A 568 -29.03 -25.19 -21.32
C LYS A 568 -27.98 -24.20 -21.82
N ILE A 569 -27.43 -23.40 -20.91
CA ILE A 569 -26.38 -22.41 -21.19
C ILE A 569 -25.02 -23.02 -20.82
N LYS A 570 -24.30 -23.51 -21.83
CA LYS A 570 -22.97 -24.14 -21.71
C LYS A 570 -22.95 -25.38 -20.81
N HIS A 571 -22.70 -25.20 -19.51
CA HIS A 571 -22.53 -26.27 -18.51
C HIS A 571 -23.53 -26.16 -17.34
N PHE A 572 -24.53 -25.29 -17.47
CA PHE A 572 -25.61 -25.11 -16.52
C PHE A 572 -26.95 -24.96 -17.26
N PHE A 573 -28.04 -25.02 -16.51
CA PHE A 573 -29.40 -24.84 -16.97
C PHE A 573 -30.00 -23.60 -16.31
N VAL A 574 -30.98 -22.98 -16.97
CA VAL A 574 -31.80 -21.90 -16.39
C VAL A 574 -33.26 -22.30 -16.53
N ALA A 575 -33.97 -22.42 -15.41
CA ALA A 575 -35.42 -22.60 -15.40
C ALA A 575 -36.10 -21.22 -15.32
N HIS A 576 -36.91 -20.88 -16.33
CA HIS A 576 -37.66 -19.63 -16.42
C HIS A 576 -39.11 -19.86 -15.97
N PHE A 577 -39.64 -18.95 -15.16
CA PHE A 577 -40.99 -19.00 -14.60
C PHE A 577 -41.82 -17.82 -15.10
N SER A 578 -43.15 -17.97 -15.13
CA SER A 578 -44.07 -16.93 -15.60
C SER A 578 -44.03 -15.66 -14.74
N SER A 579 -43.81 -15.78 -13.42
CA SER A 579 -43.68 -14.65 -12.49
C SER A 579 -42.37 -14.70 -11.67
N PRO A 580 -41.84 -13.55 -11.21
CA PRO A 580 -40.71 -13.55 -10.28
C PRO A 580 -41.07 -14.23 -8.96
N ALA A 581 -42.31 -14.05 -8.48
CA ALA A 581 -42.84 -14.65 -7.26
C ALA A 581 -42.83 -16.18 -7.31
N ASP A 582 -43.19 -16.80 -8.43
CA ASP A 582 -43.10 -18.26 -8.62
C ASP A 582 -41.65 -18.74 -8.62
N SER A 583 -40.73 -18.01 -9.27
CA SER A 583 -39.30 -18.37 -9.25
C SER A 583 -38.71 -18.30 -7.82
N GLN A 584 -39.12 -17.30 -7.04
CA GLN A 584 -38.67 -17.12 -5.65
C GLN A 584 -39.34 -18.11 -4.69
N ALA A 585 -40.60 -18.48 -4.92
CA ALA A 585 -41.28 -19.54 -4.20
C ALA A 585 -40.58 -20.90 -4.44
N ALA A 586 -40.30 -21.24 -5.70
CA ALA A 586 -39.55 -22.44 -6.06
C ALA A 586 -38.15 -22.47 -5.41
N LEU A 587 -37.41 -21.37 -5.48
CA LEU A 587 -36.09 -21.25 -4.82
C LEU A 587 -36.17 -21.38 -3.29
N ASN A 588 -37.31 -21.07 -2.66
CA ASN A 588 -37.53 -21.28 -1.23
C ASN A 588 -37.95 -22.71 -0.87
N ARG A 589 -38.35 -23.53 -1.85
CA ARG A 589 -38.67 -24.96 -1.70
C ARG A 589 -37.49 -25.88 -2.02
N VAL A 590 -36.49 -25.41 -2.78
CA VAL A 590 -35.21 -26.11 -2.95
C VAL A 590 -34.54 -26.35 -1.59
N SER A 591 -34.02 -27.57 -1.39
CA SER A 591 -33.36 -27.96 -0.15
C SER A 591 -32.16 -27.07 0.19
N ALA A 592 -31.97 -26.81 1.49
CA ALA A 592 -30.93 -25.92 1.99
C ALA A 592 -29.51 -26.34 1.55
N ASP A 593 -29.24 -27.64 1.44
CA ASP A 593 -27.94 -28.17 0.98
C ASP A 593 -27.64 -27.80 -0.48
N VAL A 594 -28.64 -27.83 -1.36
CA VAL A 594 -28.51 -27.47 -2.79
C VAL A 594 -28.48 -25.94 -2.96
N LYS A 595 -29.25 -25.20 -2.18
CA LYS A 595 -29.28 -23.72 -2.20
C LYS A 595 -27.98 -23.11 -1.71
N ASN A 596 -27.41 -23.67 -0.63
CA ASN A 596 -26.20 -23.16 0.03
C ASN A 596 -24.89 -23.80 -0.45
N ALA A 597 -24.95 -24.82 -1.32
CA ALA A 597 -23.74 -25.46 -1.84
C ALA A 597 -22.81 -24.49 -2.59
N ARG A 598 -21.51 -24.68 -2.38
CA ARG A 598 -20.43 -23.79 -2.86
C ARG A 598 -20.17 -23.86 -4.37
N GLY A 599 -20.84 -24.78 -5.07
CA GLY A 599 -20.65 -25.05 -6.51
C GLY A 599 -19.49 -26.01 -6.80
N GLY A 600 -19.58 -26.70 -7.94
CA GLY A 600 -18.57 -27.62 -8.48
C GLY A 600 -19.14 -28.42 -9.66
N PRO A 601 -18.30 -29.10 -10.46
CA PRO A 601 -18.76 -29.87 -11.62
C PRO A 601 -19.77 -30.97 -11.24
N ASP A 602 -19.52 -31.65 -10.12
CA ASP A 602 -20.27 -32.83 -9.67
C ASP A 602 -21.14 -32.54 -8.42
N LYS A 603 -21.53 -31.28 -8.19
CA LYS A 603 -22.34 -30.87 -7.03
C LYS A 603 -23.50 -29.96 -7.44
N PRO A 604 -24.77 -30.43 -7.33
CA PRO A 604 -25.93 -29.65 -7.74
C PRO A 604 -26.09 -28.38 -6.88
N THR A 605 -26.37 -27.25 -7.53
CA THR A 605 -26.71 -25.98 -6.87
C THR A 605 -27.81 -25.23 -7.62
N VAL A 606 -28.76 -24.63 -6.90
CA VAL A 606 -29.80 -23.75 -7.49
C VAL A 606 -29.74 -22.36 -6.86
N LYS A 607 -29.76 -21.31 -7.68
CA LYS A 607 -29.63 -19.88 -7.28
C LYS A 607 -30.47 -18.98 -8.20
N VAL A 608 -30.73 -17.73 -7.82
CA VAL A 608 -31.36 -16.75 -8.73
C VAL A 608 -30.46 -16.51 -9.96
N TYR A 609 -31.02 -16.62 -11.17
CA TYR A 609 -30.33 -16.28 -12.42
C TYR A 609 -30.55 -14.81 -12.74
N ASN A 610 -29.54 -13.97 -12.56
CA ASN A 610 -29.62 -12.56 -12.96
C ASN A 610 -29.30 -12.43 -14.46
N GLU A 611 -30.35 -12.35 -15.27
CA GLU A 611 -30.28 -12.19 -16.72
C GLU A 611 -29.61 -10.85 -17.09
N ARG A 612 -28.33 -10.90 -17.45
CA ARG A 612 -27.61 -9.72 -17.96
C ARG A 612 -28.08 -9.41 -19.36
N GLY A 613 -28.94 -8.39 -19.47
CA GLY A 613 -29.65 -8.02 -20.69
C GLY A 613 -28.77 -7.89 -21.93
N ASN A 614 -29.29 -8.36 -23.05
CA ASN A 614 -28.62 -8.38 -24.36
C ASN A 614 -28.56 -6.98 -25.00
N THR A 615 -27.65 -6.12 -24.54
CA THR A 615 -27.31 -4.87 -25.23
C THR A 615 -26.33 -5.14 -26.38
N PRO A 616 -26.47 -4.47 -27.56
CA PRO A 616 -25.63 -4.77 -28.72
C PRO A 616 -24.15 -4.51 -28.48
N ARG A 617 -23.30 -5.51 -28.80
CA ARG A 617 -21.84 -5.38 -28.71
C ARG A 617 -21.29 -4.48 -29.82
N TYR A 618 -20.82 -3.30 -29.45
CA TYR A 618 -19.71 -2.62 -30.11
C TYR A 618 -18.70 -2.17 -29.05
N GLY A 619 -17.45 -2.61 -29.17
CA GLY A 619 -16.35 -2.23 -28.28
C GLY A 619 -15.70 -3.38 -27.48
N ALA A 620 -14.39 -3.54 -27.68
CA ALA A 620 -13.37 -4.13 -26.78
C ALA A 620 -13.58 -5.51 -26.09
N GLY A 621 -12.56 -6.37 -26.23
CA GLY A 621 -11.96 -6.99 -25.04
C GLY A 621 -12.45 -8.37 -24.57
N SER A 622 -12.84 -9.29 -25.45
CA SER A 622 -13.00 -10.70 -25.04
C SER A 622 -11.69 -11.48 -25.20
N TRP A 623 -11.12 -11.96 -24.09
CA TRP A 623 -9.88 -12.73 -24.08
C TRP A 623 -10.06 -14.07 -24.81
N GLN A 624 -9.42 -14.24 -25.98
CA GLN A 624 -9.30 -15.54 -26.63
C GLN A 624 -8.23 -16.38 -25.94
N ALA A 625 -8.59 -17.60 -25.53
CA ALA A 625 -7.61 -18.63 -25.19
C ALA A 625 -6.99 -19.17 -26.49
N SER A 626 -5.66 -19.07 -26.62
CA SER A 626 -4.92 -19.49 -27.81
C SER A 626 -4.50 -20.96 -27.74
N THR A 627 -5.36 -21.86 -28.23
CA THR A 627 -5.07 -23.30 -28.30
C THR A 627 -4.05 -23.61 -29.41
N ARG A 628 -2.75 -23.60 -29.10
CA ARG A 628 -1.70 -24.21 -29.94
C ARG A 628 -0.47 -24.61 -29.13
N GLY A 629 -0.12 -25.90 -29.16
CA GLY A 629 1.08 -26.46 -28.53
C GLY A 629 0.75 -27.63 -27.59
N GLY A 630 1.50 -28.73 -27.71
CA GLY A 630 1.38 -29.91 -26.86
C GLY A 630 2.76 -30.51 -26.53
N ALA A 631 2.74 -31.61 -25.77
CA ALA A 631 3.89 -32.40 -25.30
C ALA A 631 4.73 -31.82 -24.13
N ALA A 632 4.54 -32.44 -22.96
CA ALA A 632 5.49 -32.73 -21.87
C ALA A 632 6.61 -31.73 -21.48
N GLY A 633 6.58 -31.28 -20.21
CA GLY A 633 7.71 -30.58 -19.56
C GLY A 633 7.50 -30.40 -18.04
N THR A 634 8.25 -31.15 -17.22
CA THR A 634 8.08 -31.26 -15.76
C THR A 634 8.46 -30.00 -14.96
N GLY A 635 7.63 -29.64 -13.96
CA GLY A 635 8.06 -28.88 -12.77
C GLY A 635 7.78 -27.36 -12.79
N GLY A 636 6.95 -26.89 -11.84
CA GLY A 636 6.66 -25.46 -11.66
C GLY A 636 6.16 -25.14 -10.25
N TYR A 637 6.68 -24.06 -9.65
CA TYR A 637 6.42 -23.66 -8.27
C TYR A 637 5.02 -23.07 -8.07
N ARG A 638 4.37 -23.39 -6.93
CA ARG A 638 3.20 -22.63 -6.43
C ARG A 638 3.66 -21.54 -5.45
N SER A 639 3.69 -20.29 -5.89
CA SER A 639 3.58 -19.13 -5.01
C SER A 639 2.10 -18.84 -4.74
N GLY A 640 1.59 -19.26 -3.58
CA GLY A 640 0.21 -18.96 -3.20
C GLY A 640 0.05 -17.51 -2.76
N GLY A 641 -0.93 -16.81 -3.31
CA GLY A 641 -1.37 -15.52 -2.77
C GLY A 641 -2.11 -15.72 -1.45
N ALA A 642 -1.72 -14.99 -0.41
CA ALA A 642 -2.46 -14.95 0.84
C ALA A 642 -3.53 -13.85 0.75
N SER A 643 -4.80 -14.26 0.80
CA SER A 643 -5.93 -13.36 1.04
C SER A 643 -6.39 -13.58 2.47
N ASP A 644 -6.38 -12.55 3.29
CA ASP A 644 -6.97 -12.62 4.63
C ASP A 644 -8.50 -12.73 4.54
N SER A 645 -9.06 -13.70 5.25
CA SER A 645 -10.49 -13.80 5.51
C SER A 645 -10.70 -14.65 6.77
N GLU A 646 -10.92 -14.01 7.92
CA GLU A 646 -11.29 -14.72 9.14
C GLU A 646 -12.79 -14.97 9.21
N GLY A 647 -13.18 -16.11 9.78
CA GLY A 647 -14.54 -16.64 9.75
C GLY A 647 -14.62 -17.96 10.50
N GLY A 648 -14.24 -17.93 11.79
CA GLY A 648 -14.02 -19.14 12.58
C GLY A 648 -15.31 -19.85 13.01
N ARG A 649 -15.44 -21.13 12.63
CA ARG A 649 -16.21 -22.13 13.40
C ARG A 649 -15.40 -23.43 13.52
N GLY A 650 -15.48 -24.07 14.68
CA GLY A 650 -14.66 -25.23 15.05
C GLY A 650 -14.94 -26.47 14.20
N GLY A 651 -13.90 -27.28 13.97
CA GLY A 651 -13.96 -28.45 13.10
C GLY A 651 -14.30 -29.77 13.81
N ARG A 652 -14.53 -30.82 13.01
CA ARG A 652 -14.53 -32.23 13.43
C ARG A 652 -14.22 -33.15 12.24
N GLY A 653 -13.64 -34.31 12.52
CA GLY A 653 -13.69 -35.47 11.61
C GLY A 653 -12.66 -35.53 10.48
N GLY A 654 -11.39 -35.77 10.81
CA GLY A 654 -10.42 -36.28 9.85
C GLY A 654 -10.43 -37.82 9.78
N ARG A 655 -10.44 -38.39 8.57
CA ARG A 655 -9.97 -39.73 8.16
C ARG A 655 -9.96 -39.74 6.62
N GLY A 656 -8.91 -40.13 5.90
CA GLY A 656 -7.74 -40.94 6.30
C GLY A 656 -8.02 -42.40 5.96
N GLY A 657 -7.41 -42.93 4.89
CA GLY A 657 -7.75 -44.25 4.36
C GLY A 657 -6.56 -45.02 3.78
N ARG A 658 -6.75 -46.34 3.71
CA ARG A 658 -5.83 -47.43 3.29
C ARG A 658 -4.84 -47.91 4.36
N GLY A 659 -4.57 -49.22 4.34
CA GLY A 659 -3.95 -50.01 5.43
C GLY A 659 -5.02 -50.75 6.27
N ALA A 660 -5.65 -51.86 5.88
CA ALA A 660 -5.30 -53.03 5.02
C ALA A 660 -4.70 -54.24 5.78
N PHE A 661 -5.50 -55.32 5.84
CA PHE A 661 -5.20 -56.73 6.15
C PHE A 661 -4.92 -57.21 7.60
N ARG A 662 -5.78 -58.17 8.04
CA ARG A 662 -5.60 -59.33 8.97
C ARG A 662 -4.99 -59.09 10.37
N GLY A 663 -5.45 -59.75 11.44
CA GLY A 663 -6.55 -60.71 11.60
C GLY A 663 -6.49 -61.47 12.95
N SER A 664 -7.55 -62.22 13.27
CA SER A 664 -7.68 -63.28 14.31
C SER A 664 -7.36 -62.99 15.79
N GLU A 665 -8.45 -62.98 16.58
CA GLU A 665 -8.65 -63.77 17.83
C GLU A 665 -8.12 -63.35 19.22
N ARG A 666 -8.95 -63.72 20.22
CA ARG A 666 -8.70 -64.18 21.62
C ARG A 666 -7.44 -63.64 22.35
N GLY A 667 -7.50 -63.06 23.55
CA GLY A 667 -8.51 -63.16 24.62
C GLY A 667 -7.92 -63.83 25.87
N ASP A 668 -8.53 -63.56 27.02
CA ASP A 668 -8.36 -64.24 28.33
C ASP A 668 -7.27 -63.77 29.35
N ARG A 669 -7.51 -64.13 30.61
CA ARG A 669 -6.83 -63.88 31.90
C ARG A 669 -5.28 -63.84 31.84
N GLY A 670 -4.53 -63.04 32.60
CA GLY A 670 -4.75 -62.47 33.94
C GLY A 670 -3.66 -62.93 34.94
N GLY A 671 -3.37 -62.12 35.98
CA GLY A 671 -2.48 -62.49 37.11
C GLY A 671 -1.09 -61.82 37.14
N GLY A 672 -0.60 -61.40 38.32
CA GLY A 672 0.72 -60.71 38.41
C GLY A 672 1.17 -60.06 39.74
N ARG A 673 0.53 -60.37 40.88
CA ARG A 673 0.88 -60.02 42.30
C ARG A 673 2.13 -59.15 42.60
N GLY A 674 1.93 -58.07 43.39
CA GLY A 674 2.90 -57.59 44.38
C GLY A 674 2.85 -56.08 44.71
N ARG A 675 2.87 -55.57 45.94
CA ARG A 675 2.42 -55.95 47.30
C ARG A 675 2.91 -54.82 48.24
N GLY A 676 2.01 -54.07 48.88
CA GLY A 676 2.30 -53.14 49.98
C GLY A 676 2.28 -51.65 49.60
N GLY A 677 1.73 -50.74 50.43
CA GLY A 677 0.87 -50.97 51.60
C GLY A 677 0.53 -49.71 52.43
N ARG A 678 -0.77 -49.55 52.77
CA ARG A 678 -1.45 -48.80 53.88
C ARG A 678 -0.81 -47.50 54.44
N GLY A 679 -1.53 -46.40 54.72
CA GLY A 679 -2.98 -46.04 54.70
C GLY A 679 -3.14 -44.50 54.56
N SER A 680 -4.31 -43.86 54.38
CA SER A 680 -5.64 -43.97 55.05
C SER A 680 -5.56 -43.59 56.54
N PHE A 681 -6.30 -42.65 57.16
CA PHE A 681 -7.67 -42.07 57.02
C PHE A 681 -7.66 -40.50 57.12
N ARG A 682 -8.75 -39.69 57.16
CA ARG A 682 -10.07 -39.62 56.45
C ARG A 682 -10.99 -38.51 57.08
N GLY A 683 -11.28 -37.40 56.39
CA GLY A 683 -12.32 -36.40 56.77
C GLY A 683 -11.87 -35.32 57.79
N GLY A 684 -12.63 -34.25 58.07
CA GLY A 684 -13.97 -33.85 57.58
C GLY A 684 -14.21 -32.32 57.70
N ALA A 685 -15.46 -31.86 57.55
CA ALA A 685 -15.82 -30.43 57.47
C ALA A 685 -15.93 -29.70 58.84
N GLY A 686 -15.87 -28.37 58.83
CA GLY A 686 -16.11 -27.47 59.96
C GLY A 686 -16.32 -26.02 59.49
N GLU A 687 -17.20 -25.27 60.16
CA GLU A 687 -17.75 -23.98 59.70
C GLU A 687 -16.98 -22.73 60.20
N GLY A 688 -17.27 -21.59 59.55
CA GLY A 688 -17.54 -20.34 60.28
C GLY A 688 -16.46 -19.24 60.27
N GLY A 689 -16.93 -17.99 60.21
CA GLY A 689 -16.12 -16.78 60.45
C GLY A 689 -16.15 -15.74 59.33
N ALA A 690 -17.03 -14.75 59.44
CA ALA A 690 -17.05 -13.58 58.54
C ALA A 690 -16.67 -12.30 59.31
N ALA A 691 -15.83 -11.45 58.71
CA ALA A 691 -15.59 -10.08 59.17
C ALA A 691 -15.03 -9.20 58.04
N ALA A 692 -15.62 -8.02 57.86
CA ALA A 692 -15.18 -6.89 57.03
C ALA A 692 -16.01 -5.66 57.43
N PRO A 693 -15.67 -4.42 56.98
CA PRO A 693 -14.38 -3.86 56.60
C PRO A 693 -13.98 -2.70 57.57
N ALA A 694 -12.99 -1.88 57.22
CA ALA A 694 -12.74 -0.57 57.82
C ALA A 694 -12.41 0.47 56.72
N ALA A 695 -12.71 1.75 56.95
CA ALA A 695 -12.74 2.76 55.89
C ALA A 695 -12.28 4.17 56.34
N THR A 696 -11.81 4.96 55.35
CA THR A 696 -11.88 6.43 55.21
C THR A 696 -11.43 7.38 56.33
N GLY A 697 -10.47 8.25 55.99
CA GLY A 697 -10.18 9.55 56.62
C GLY A 697 -8.86 10.12 56.05
N GLY A 698 -8.67 11.43 55.87
CA GLY A 698 -9.59 12.55 56.03
C GLY A 698 -8.86 13.90 56.10
N GLU A 699 -8.95 14.71 55.03
CA GLU A 699 -8.72 16.16 54.92
C GLU A 699 -7.50 16.86 55.56
N SER A 700 -6.67 17.46 54.70
CA SER A 700 -6.05 18.80 54.86
C SER A 700 -5.57 19.31 53.50
#